data_AF-A0A1V5N721-F1
#
_entry.id   AF-A0A1V5N721-F1
#
_cell.length_a   1.000
_cell.length_b   1.000
_cell.length_c   1.000
_cell.angle_alpha   90.00
_cell.angle_beta   90.00
_cell.angle_gamma   90.00
#
_symmetry.space_group_name_H-M   'P 1'
#
loop_
_entity.id
_entity.type
_entity.pdbx_description
1 polymer ?
#
loop_
_entity_poly.entity_id
_entity_poly.type
_entity_poly.pdbx_seq_one_letter_code
_entity_poly.pdbx_strand_id
1 'polypeptide(L)'
;MTYPRIMLNKRFNPYYLFFLSIPLVFFILRAGDSTQKNLPEIDFLYFSARATRTTGIQLFSGKEQLASWTTDSLFYKYFDYAGDLSNGKYLYLKILNLGSNDTLRILSFNLLRKNSVSTLFRFINPDEYITNARVIADDDCIALVPISPEAPVKISLQPADHWNRESPEGNFTLFLEIVFLLVFVFINIMQPPARYFIFSCVLTLLTLLLLSLCNGTDESTLTLSTSNQLGRTEVYYNHYPEFTKLKYTYLENQEQVFQTRVNLSADRFFRFDFDQFNKLEGAAITIRNGLFRKTWLLSKIPPGALCINDMAFKDGVFYAVGSDAFMSLSTQTFINGIRRLIWLRQCTYLFFALMAFVVLIALHRLLAPRLKLMFRPFYLAFLLLPLIYVFLDYTHTAEKDSERAPDYFYFSAAVSKPVTISLFADNDSITSWDIRKPGFQMRDCLCPLKDSGGITLRIDSMAANDSLALLSFHLYRGHTLYSLSDRVSPYLTAENASPHLNGGIYILVANSSYAPVKLHLAGSAAWEKTSLNAHPPARVKWLIFSFILAFIFLLITTPSLKAFLTALSISLGVLLLFYWLTPDIFGKIVIETSTPQRYAEIFNSPDAIFKKDNSTFIKGNPYLKNAEIAFNKKPFIRCDLDDSLKLVTEYNLAIKNGLFRKTWNLAQTPPEYLVANDLFIYNGLCYITGNDPFFGLGSVFFVKQAHLLADWRLHAYIFIALFVFVCLISGARIIERFKLHQSILVLLFAVMAFSQLLFWPFHSDRLKLPSENRNASPLPAFNIDSSTAYSKALNNYLNDQVPGRSRLISVNNYIYYSLFRQLLNNPFVYFGKDGWMFYIGEGYRDFFENKTPLTDTELHEIVSLFEIIRDAVEARGAKLYIVIPRLPHYVYEDKLGKRLFQHRKPSKYEQFTAYAKEHATLPLIDVNPVIREARRKTGLDMYYKTDSHWNYVGAYLAYNKLMQTIHRDFPETGAPIPFNEIQWDYTRDSIADLADMSGMQGYILKGGYVPRHPLLRANTDTLPPPAFYPFKHALTLNPKKEGPNMLLFHDSYARLWYPYLGCHFRHSTFLWTFIYDNSYLDQFKPDVVIWEMSERSLQHFIYENRGLK
;
A
#
# COMPACT_ATOMS: atom_id res chain seq x y z
N MET A 1 2.64 -78.88 -21.69
CA MET A 1 2.11 -77.53 -22.03
C MET A 1 2.20 -76.66 -20.79
N THR A 2 3.00 -75.61 -20.82
CA THR A 2 3.17 -74.64 -19.73
C THR A 2 3.15 -73.24 -20.35
N TYR A 3 2.18 -72.42 -19.96
CA TYR A 3 2.06 -71.02 -20.36
C TYR A 3 3.26 -70.20 -19.84
N PRO A 4 3.77 -69.20 -20.59
CA PRO A 4 4.89 -68.39 -20.14
C PRO A 4 4.43 -67.34 -19.11
N ARG A 5 5.12 -67.31 -17.96
CA ARG A 5 5.13 -66.21 -16.98
C ARG A 5 5.44 -64.88 -17.69
N ILE A 6 4.42 -64.09 -18.00
CA ILE A 6 4.61 -62.70 -18.41
C ILE A 6 4.82 -61.83 -17.15
N MET A 7 6.08 -61.45 -16.96
CA MET A 7 6.58 -60.21 -16.35
C MET A 7 5.99 -59.73 -15.01
N LEU A 8 6.49 -60.29 -13.90
CA LEU A 8 6.57 -59.59 -12.60
C LEU A 8 7.95 -59.80 -11.95
N ASN A 9 9.03 -59.69 -12.73
CA ASN A 9 10.40 -59.71 -12.21
C ASN A 9 10.95 -58.29 -12.02
N LYS A 10 10.12 -57.39 -11.47
CA LYS A 10 10.45 -55.98 -11.27
C LYS A 10 10.33 -55.64 -9.78
N ARG A 11 11.47 -55.49 -9.11
CA ARG A 11 11.53 -55.13 -7.67
C ARG A 11 10.96 -53.73 -7.47
N PHE A 12 9.97 -53.59 -6.59
CA PHE A 12 9.47 -52.32 -6.11
C PHE A 12 10.61 -51.55 -5.41
N ASN A 13 10.74 -50.26 -5.71
CA ASN A 13 11.76 -49.42 -5.09
C ASN A 13 11.15 -48.64 -3.92
N PRO A 14 11.58 -48.88 -2.66
CA PRO A 14 10.97 -48.25 -1.49
C PRO A 14 11.06 -46.72 -1.50
N TYR A 15 12.01 -46.13 -2.23
CA TYR A 15 12.08 -44.67 -2.39
C TYR A 15 10.85 -44.08 -3.08
N TYR A 16 10.06 -44.87 -3.81
CA TYR A 16 8.81 -44.41 -4.44
C TYR A 16 7.74 -43.98 -3.44
N LEU A 17 7.86 -44.41 -2.19
CA LEU A 17 7.00 -43.97 -1.09
C LEU A 17 7.18 -42.47 -0.78
N PHE A 18 8.32 -41.86 -1.14
CA PHE A 18 8.54 -40.43 -0.91
C PHE A 18 7.56 -39.54 -1.70
N PHE A 19 7.01 -40.01 -2.82
CA PHE A 19 5.97 -39.29 -3.57
C PHE A 19 4.68 -39.09 -2.75
N LEU A 20 4.42 -39.97 -1.78
CA LEU A 20 3.27 -39.84 -0.86
C LEU A 20 3.39 -38.64 0.09
N SER A 21 4.56 -38.01 0.20
CA SER A 21 4.73 -36.76 0.99
C SER A 21 4.17 -35.52 0.29
N ILE A 22 4.03 -35.53 -1.05
CA ILE A 22 3.58 -34.38 -1.84
C ILE A 22 2.13 -33.95 -1.47
N PRO A 23 1.13 -34.85 -1.42
CA PRO A 23 -0.21 -34.50 -0.94
C PRO A 23 -0.21 -33.96 0.50
N LEU A 24 0.60 -34.55 1.38
CA LEU A 24 0.65 -34.17 2.80
C LEU A 24 1.18 -32.74 2.97
N VAL A 25 2.28 -32.39 2.29
CA VAL A 25 2.83 -31.03 2.33
C VAL A 25 1.86 -30.02 1.72
N PHE A 26 1.20 -30.37 0.60
CA PHE A 26 0.15 -29.53 0.02
C PHE A 26 -0.99 -29.25 1.02
N PHE A 27 -1.42 -30.27 1.77
CA PHE A 27 -2.45 -30.12 2.80
C PHE A 27 -1.99 -29.22 3.96
N ILE A 28 -0.76 -29.40 4.46
CA ILE A 28 -0.20 -28.58 5.55
C ILE A 28 -0.10 -27.11 5.15
N LEU A 29 0.41 -26.81 3.94
CA LEU A 29 0.51 -25.44 3.43
C LEU A 29 -0.86 -24.75 3.35
N ARG A 30 -1.91 -25.51 3.03
CA ARG A 30 -3.29 -25.01 2.94
C ARG A 30 -3.94 -24.83 4.32
N ALA A 31 -3.64 -25.69 5.28
CA ALA A 31 -4.18 -25.58 6.63
C ALA A 31 -3.78 -24.25 7.29
N GLY A 32 -2.61 -23.70 6.96
CA GLY A 32 -2.13 -22.40 7.45
C GLY A 32 -2.85 -21.17 6.87
N ASP A 33 -3.46 -21.28 5.69
CA ASP A 33 -4.19 -20.19 5.01
C ASP A 33 -5.63 -20.01 5.55
N SER A 34 -6.05 -20.92 6.44
CA SER A 34 -7.36 -20.93 7.07
C SER A 34 -7.43 -20.05 8.33
N THR A 35 -6.67 -18.97 8.42
CA THR A 35 -6.84 -17.96 9.48
C THR A 35 -8.18 -17.22 9.32
N GLN A 36 -9.29 -17.94 9.48
CA GLN A 36 -10.55 -17.40 9.92
C GLN A 36 -10.33 -16.90 11.34
N LYS A 37 -9.89 -15.64 11.44
CA LYS A 37 -9.90 -14.88 12.70
C LYS A 37 -11.29 -15.02 13.32
N ASN A 38 -11.33 -15.32 14.62
CA ASN A 38 -12.47 -15.26 15.53
C ASN A 38 -13.59 -14.32 15.05
N LEU A 39 -14.58 -14.88 14.34
CA LEU A 39 -15.79 -14.18 13.93
C LEU A 39 -16.97 -14.76 14.73
N PRO A 40 -17.96 -13.94 15.09
CA PRO A 40 -19.06 -14.37 15.95
C PRO A 40 -19.94 -15.46 15.29
N GLU A 41 -20.35 -16.46 16.08
CA GLU A 41 -21.24 -17.57 15.69
C GLU A 41 -22.71 -17.12 15.60
N ILE A 42 -23.03 -16.16 14.72
CA ILE A 42 -24.43 -15.73 14.50
C ILE A 42 -25.06 -16.60 13.40
N ASP A 43 -26.23 -17.18 13.66
CA ASP A 43 -27.01 -17.93 12.68
C ASP A 43 -27.91 -16.99 11.86
N PHE A 44 -28.14 -17.31 10.58
CA PHE A 44 -29.04 -16.56 9.70
C PHE A 44 -30.10 -17.45 9.09
N LEU A 45 -31.37 -17.07 9.20
CA LEU A 45 -32.51 -17.69 8.52
C LEU A 45 -33.08 -16.70 7.50
N TYR A 46 -33.24 -17.10 6.25
CA TYR A 46 -33.76 -16.22 5.21
C TYR A 46 -34.49 -16.97 4.10
N PHE A 47 -35.54 -16.36 3.54
CA PHE A 47 -36.40 -16.94 2.51
C PHE A 47 -37.19 -15.87 1.77
N SER A 48 -37.83 -16.25 0.66
CA SER A 48 -38.75 -15.38 -0.07
C SER A 48 -40.16 -15.93 -0.05
N ALA A 49 -41.19 -15.11 0.18
CA ALA A 49 -42.59 -15.58 0.18
C ALA A 49 -43.55 -14.57 -0.45
N ARG A 50 -44.68 -15.06 -0.98
CA ARG A 50 -45.80 -14.24 -1.47
C ARG A 50 -47.13 -14.86 -1.08
N ALA A 51 -48.17 -14.03 -0.97
CA ALA A 51 -49.51 -14.49 -0.67
C ALA A 51 -50.56 -13.78 -1.53
N THR A 52 -51.69 -14.44 -1.81
CA THR A 52 -52.83 -13.84 -2.53
C THR A 52 -53.58 -12.79 -1.70
N ARG A 53 -53.33 -12.73 -0.39
CA ARG A 53 -53.91 -11.81 0.58
C ARG A 53 -52.85 -11.39 1.60
N THR A 54 -53.02 -10.22 2.21
CA THR A 54 -52.21 -9.76 3.36
C THR A 54 -52.14 -10.83 4.45
N THR A 55 -50.98 -11.48 4.55
CA THR A 55 -50.72 -12.65 5.38
C THR A 55 -49.61 -12.33 6.38
N GLY A 56 -49.82 -12.64 7.65
CA GLY A 56 -48.81 -12.51 8.69
C GLY A 56 -47.94 -13.77 8.78
N ILE A 57 -46.62 -13.62 8.88
CA ILE A 57 -45.66 -14.72 9.02
C ILE A 57 -44.86 -14.49 10.30
N GLN A 58 -44.94 -15.40 11.26
CA GLN A 58 -44.23 -15.29 12.54
C GLN A 58 -43.26 -16.45 12.73
N LEU A 59 -42.01 -16.15 13.09
CA LEU A 59 -40.99 -17.14 13.42
C LEU A 59 -40.96 -17.38 14.93
N PHE A 60 -40.97 -18.65 15.33
CA PHE A 60 -40.91 -19.07 16.74
C PHE A 60 -39.76 -20.03 17.00
N SER A 61 -39.21 -19.94 18.22
CA SER A 61 -38.38 -20.97 18.85
C SER A 61 -39.07 -21.47 20.11
N GLY A 62 -39.72 -22.64 20.02
CA GLY A 62 -40.60 -23.14 21.08
C GLY A 62 -41.80 -22.23 21.36
N LYS A 63 -41.80 -21.46 22.46
CA LYS A 63 -42.89 -20.53 22.80
C LYS A 63 -42.55 -19.07 22.51
N GLU A 64 -41.29 -18.77 22.21
CA GLU A 64 -40.79 -17.42 22.01
C GLU A 64 -40.93 -17.02 20.54
N GLN A 65 -41.53 -15.87 20.29
CA GLN A 65 -41.62 -15.28 18.96
C GLN A 65 -40.34 -14.50 18.68
N LEU A 66 -39.56 -14.94 17.69
CA LEU A 66 -38.28 -14.34 17.33
C LEU A 66 -38.44 -13.18 16.33
N ALA A 67 -39.37 -13.33 15.38
CA ALA A 67 -39.63 -12.33 14.35
C ALA A 67 -41.08 -12.40 13.85
N SER A 68 -41.57 -11.31 13.28
CA SER A 68 -42.89 -11.23 12.66
C SER A 68 -42.82 -10.34 11.43
N TRP A 69 -43.36 -10.83 10.33
CA TRP A 69 -43.40 -10.17 9.04
C TRP A 69 -44.81 -10.21 8.46
N THR A 70 -45.05 -9.41 7.42
CA THR A 70 -46.30 -9.39 6.66
C THR A 70 -45.99 -9.38 5.17
N THR A 71 -46.77 -10.12 4.39
CA THR A 71 -46.73 -10.07 2.91
C THR A 71 -48.13 -9.78 2.38
N ASP A 72 -48.26 -8.75 1.55
CA ASP A 72 -49.52 -8.25 0.97
C ASP A 72 -49.49 -8.19 -0.57
N SER A 73 -48.43 -8.73 -1.17
CA SER A 73 -48.16 -8.63 -2.59
C SER A 73 -48.29 -9.98 -3.31
N LEU A 74 -48.74 -9.92 -4.58
CA LEU A 74 -48.66 -11.03 -5.54
C LEU A 74 -47.22 -11.30 -6.01
N PHE A 75 -46.27 -10.45 -5.63
CA PHE A 75 -44.83 -10.60 -5.86
C PHE A 75 -44.12 -11.15 -4.62
N TYR A 76 -43.01 -11.84 -4.82
CA TYR A 76 -42.22 -12.39 -3.71
C TYR A 76 -41.55 -11.29 -2.90
N LYS A 77 -41.63 -11.37 -1.58
CA LYS A 77 -40.91 -10.53 -0.63
C LYS A 77 -39.83 -11.35 0.07
N TYR A 78 -38.68 -10.74 0.33
CA TYR A 78 -37.58 -11.34 1.08
C TYR A 78 -37.74 -11.12 2.58
N PHE A 79 -37.47 -12.16 3.36
CA PHE A 79 -37.54 -12.15 4.82
C PHE A 79 -36.27 -12.77 5.39
N ASP A 80 -35.70 -12.15 6.41
CA ASP A 80 -34.50 -12.61 7.10
C ASP A 80 -34.53 -12.38 8.60
N TYR A 81 -33.77 -13.21 9.32
CA TYR A 81 -33.53 -13.11 10.76
C TYR A 81 -32.09 -13.51 11.06
N ALA A 82 -31.38 -12.66 11.81
CA ALA A 82 -30.04 -12.93 12.32
C ALA A 82 -30.09 -13.01 13.86
N GLY A 83 -29.61 -14.10 14.43
CA GLY A 83 -29.65 -14.30 15.88
C GLY A 83 -29.21 -15.68 16.31
N ASP A 84 -29.30 -15.96 17.61
CA ASP A 84 -29.01 -17.28 18.14
C ASP A 84 -30.19 -18.24 17.88
N LEU A 85 -30.04 -19.10 16.89
CA LEU A 85 -31.00 -20.17 16.58
C LEU A 85 -30.61 -21.52 17.23
N SER A 86 -29.58 -21.54 18.10
CA SER A 86 -28.97 -22.75 18.67
C SER A 86 -29.65 -23.29 19.94
N ASN A 87 -30.57 -22.53 20.54
CA ASN A 87 -31.31 -22.88 21.77
C ASN A 87 -32.35 -24.01 21.59
N GLY A 88 -31.92 -25.23 21.27
CA GLY A 88 -32.54 -26.53 21.63
C GLY A 88 -34.05 -26.78 21.47
N LYS A 89 -34.80 -25.90 20.80
CA LYS A 89 -36.27 -25.96 20.64
C LYS A 89 -36.62 -26.03 19.16
N TYR A 90 -37.73 -26.71 18.84
CA TYR A 90 -38.25 -26.79 17.47
C TYR A 90 -38.56 -25.40 16.94
N LEU A 91 -37.89 -24.99 15.85
CA LEU A 91 -38.22 -23.79 15.10
C LEU A 91 -39.47 -24.04 14.27
N TYR A 92 -40.39 -23.08 14.23
CA TYR A 92 -41.54 -23.17 13.33
C TYR A 92 -42.02 -21.79 12.88
N LEU A 93 -42.68 -21.76 11.73
CA LEU A 93 -43.41 -20.59 11.25
C LEU A 93 -44.90 -20.73 11.58
N LYS A 94 -45.51 -19.65 12.03
CA LYS A 94 -46.96 -19.52 12.20
C LYS A 94 -47.49 -18.51 11.19
N ILE A 95 -48.40 -18.95 10.33
CA ILE A 95 -48.99 -18.12 9.27
C ILE A 95 -50.40 -17.73 9.67
N LEU A 96 -50.71 -16.44 9.57
CA LEU A 96 -51.97 -15.82 9.99
C LEU A 96 -52.69 -15.21 8.79
N ASN A 97 -54.03 -15.20 8.83
CA ASN A 97 -54.89 -14.46 7.88
C ASN A 97 -54.87 -15.00 6.43
N LEU A 98 -54.83 -16.33 6.27
CA LEU A 98 -55.02 -17.06 5.00
C LEU A 98 -56.46 -17.61 4.92
N GLY A 99 -57.25 -17.20 3.92
CA GLY A 99 -58.59 -17.74 3.65
C GLY A 99 -58.58 -19.02 2.80
N SER A 100 -59.72 -19.71 2.69
CA SER A 100 -59.82 -21.05 2.04
C SER A 100 -59.41 -21.09 0.57
N ASN A 101 -59.40 -19.95 -0.12
CA ASN A 101 -58.97 -19.81 -1.52
C ASN A 101 -57.62 -19.09 -1.66
N ASP A 102 -57.00 -18.73 -0.54
CA ASP A 102 -55.72 -18.03 -0.54
C ASP A 102 -54.55 -19.02 -0.61
N THR A 103 -53.47 -18.59 -1.25
CA THR A 103 -52.23 -19.38 -1.34
C THR A 103 -51.06 -18.60 -0.77
N LEU A 104 -50.27 -19.22 0.11
CA LEU A 104 -48.92 -18.75 0.45
C LEU A 104 -47.90 -19.57 -0.35
N ARG A 105 -46.98 -18.91 -1.05
CA ARG A 105 -45.87 -19.55 -1.75
C ARG A 105 -44.55 -19.14 -1.12
N ILE A 106 -43.71 -20.12 -0.78
CA ILE A 106 -42.37 -19.90 -0.20
C ILE A 106 -41.30 -20.43 -1.17
N LEU A 107 -40.25 -19.64 -1.39
CA LEU A 107 -39.06 -19.93 -2.18
C LEU A 107 -37.81 -19.90 -1.29
N SER A 108 -36.82 -20.72 -1.66
CA SER A 108 -35.43 -20.61 -1.21
C SER A 108 -35.31 -20.42 0.30
N PHE A 109 -35.80 -21.39 1.08
CA PHE A 109 -35.73 -21.32 2.52
C PHE A 109 -34.35 -21.77 3.00
N ASN A 110 -33.54 -20.86 3.55
CA ASN A 110 -32.13 -21.07 3.85
C ASN A 110 -31.81 -20.86 5.33
N LEU A 111 -30.83 -21.62 5.81
CA LEU A 111 -30.24 -21.48 7.14
C LEU A 111 -28.71 -21.53 7.03
N LEU A 112 -28.04 -20.45 7.43
CA LEU A 112 -26.59 -20.40 7.63
C LEU A 112 -26.29 -20.67 9.10
N ARG A 113 -25.51 -21.72 9.36
CA ARG A 113 -25.04 -22.09 10.71
C ARG A 113 -23.61 -22.63 10.63
N LYS A 114 -22.73 -22.24 11.56
CA LYS A 114 -21.32 -22.70 11.62
C LYS A 114 -20.62 -22.63 10.25
N ASN A 115 -20.82 -21.54 9.52
CA ASN A 115 -20.24 -21.32 8.18
C ASN A 115 -20.70 -22.34 7.13
N SER A 116 -21.84 -23.01 7.31
CA SER A 116 -22.49 -23.89 6.34
C SER A 116 -23.89 -23.40 6.03
N VAL A 117 -24.20 -23.27 4.73
CA VAL A 117 -25.55 -22.93 4.26
C VAL A 117 -26.29 -24.23 3.94
N SER A 118 -27.43 -24.41 4.59
CA SER A 118 -28.42 -25.44 4.28
C SER A 118 -29.63 -24.79 3.62
N THR A 119 -30.07 -25.33 2.49
CA THR A 119 -31.25 -24.83 1.76
C THR A 119 -32.32 -25.92 1.75
N LEU A 120 -33.53 -25.59 2.20
CA LEU A 120 -34.69 -26.48 2.14
C LEU A 120 -35.18 -26.61 0.69
N PHE A 121 -34.76 -27.67 0.00
CA PHE A 121 -35.06 -27.91 -1.42
C PHE A 121 -35.78 -29.26 -1.59
N ARG A 122 -36.93 -29.28 -2.30
CA ARG A 122 -37.72 -30.42 -2.86
C ARG A 122 -37.83 -31.79 -2.12
N PHE A 123 -37.26 -31.96 -0.93
CA PHE A 123 -37.00 -33.28 -0.31
C PHE A 123 -37.63 -33.48 1.07
N ILE A 124 -38.43 -32.53 1.57
CA ILE A 124 -39.27 -32.78 2.75
C ILE A 124 -40.65 -33.16 2.26
N ASN A 125 -41.19 -34.29 2.75
CA ASN A 125 -42.60 -34.62 2.62
C ASN A 125 -43.38 -33.57 3.42
N PRO A 126 -43.98 -32.55 2.77
CA PRO A 126 -44.42 -31.35 3.48
C PRO A 126 -45.59 -31.64 4.43
N ASP A 127 -46.35 -32.71 4.15
CA ASP A 127 -47.53 -33.13 4.88
C ASP A 127 -47.24 -33.62 6.32
N GLU A 128 -45.98 -34.00 6.65
CA GLU A 128 -45.61 -34.44 8.00
C GLU A 128 -45.37 -33.28 8.99
N TYR A 129 -45.11 -32.06 8.50
CA TYR A 129 -44.63 -30.95 9.34
C TYR A 129 -45.49 -29.68 9.23
N ILE A 130 -46.49 -29.71 8.36
CA ILE A 130 -47.40 -28.61 8.09
C ILE A 130 -48.78 -28.97 8.63
N THR A 131 -49.31 -28.15 9.54
CA THR A 131 -50.66 -28.35 10.09
C THR A 131 -51.61 -27.30 9.56
N ASN A 132 -52.87 -27.70 9.31
CA ASN A 132 -53.95 -26.85 8.82
C ASN A 132 -53.73 -26.25 7.42
N ALA A 133 -52.89 -26.86 6.58
CA ALA A 133 -52.79 -26.54 5.16
C ALA A 133 -52.56 -27.79 4.32
N ARG A 134 -53.13 -27.80 3.11
CA ARG A 134 -52.77 -28.74 2.05
C ARG A 134 -51.59 -28.17 1.29
N VAL A 135 -50.58 -29.01 1.04
CA VAL A 135 -49.39 -28.61 0.29
C VAL A 135 -49.59 -28.99 -1.17
N ILE A 136 -49.46 -28.01 -2.04
CA ILE A 136 -49.44 -28.21 -3.49
C ILE A 136 -47.98 -28.14 -3.90
N ALA A 137 -47.41 -29.27 -4.31
CA ALA A 137 -46.10 -29.28 -4.95
C ALA A 137 -46.25 -28.64 -6.34
N ASP A 138 -45.88 -27.36 -6.43
CA ASP A 138 -45.70 -26.64 -7.69
C ASP A 138 -44.18 -26.63 -7.93
N ASP A 139 -43.73 -26.96 -9.15
CA ASP A 139 -42.42 -27.57 -9.44
C ASP A 139 -41.17 -26.79 -8.99
N ASP A 140 -41.34 -25.58 -8.45
CA ASP A 140 -40.28 -24.68 -8.01
C ASP A 140 -40.58 -23.88 -6.72
N CYS A 141 -41.70 -24.13 -6.00
CA CYS A 141 -42.03 -23.44 -4.74
C CYS A 141 -42.92 -24.28 -3.80
N ILE A 142 -42.87 -24.01 -2.49
CA ILE A 142 -43.82 -24.62 -1.53
C ILE A 142 -45.08 -23.77 -1.53
N ALA A 143 -46.18 -24.29 -2.09
CA ALA A 143 -47.49 -23.62 -2.09
C ALA A 143 -48.42 -24.23 -1.03
N LEU A 144 -48.97 -23.39 -0.16
CA LEU A 144 -49.84 -23.78 0.96
C LEU A 144 -51.22 -23.20 0.78
N VAL A 145 -52.25 -24.06 0.87
CA VAL A 145 -53.66 -23.67 0.91
C VAL A 145 -54.24 -24.09 2.26
N PRO A 146 -54.81 -23.18 3.07
CA PRO A 146 -55.32 -23.53 4.38
C PRO A 146 -56.53 -24.49 4.27
N ILE A 147 -56.62 -25.44 5.21
CA ILE A 147 -57.75 -26.38 5.29
C ILE A 147 -58.93 -25.73 6.03
N SER A 148 -58.64 -25.00 7.12
CA SER A 148 -59.60 -24.17 7.86
C SER A 148 -59.12 -22.72 7.93
N PRO A 149 -59.88 -21.74 7.40
CA PRO A 149 -59.45 -20.34 7.29
C PRO A 149 -59.39 -19.58 8.63
N GLU A 150 -60.02 -20.11 9.68
CA GLU A 150 -60.04 -19.46 11.00
C GLU A 150 -58.85 -19.87 11.89
N ALA A 151 -58.14 -20.95 11.53
CA ALA A 151 -56.99 -21.45 12.28
C ALA A 151 -55.66 -21.11 11.59
N PRO A 152 -54.58 -20.82 12.34
CA PRO A 152 -53.28 -20.51 11.75
C PRO A 152 -52.63 -21.75 11.13
N VAL A 153 -51.92 -21.58 10.01
CA VAL A 153 -51.07 -22.64 9.44
C VAL A 153 -49.75 -22.67 10.21
N LYS A 154 -49.27 -23.86 10.57
CA LYS A 154 -47.98 -24.02 11.27
C LYS A 154 -47.04 -24.87 10.43
N ILE A 155 -45.81 -24.39 10.22
CA ILE A 155 -44.75 -25.09 9.46
C ILE A 155 -43.60 -25.38 10.42
N SER A 156 -43.43 -26.64 10.80
CA SER A 156 -42.33 -27.06 11.69
C SER A 156 -41.05 -27.31 10.90
N LEU A 157 -39.91 -26.79 11.35
CA LEU A 157 -38.63 -26.90 10.67
C LEU A 157 -37.82 -28.09 11.22
N GLN A 158 -37.29 -28.93 10.32
CA GLN A 158 -36.38 -30.02 10.70
C GLN A 158 -35.02 -29.46 11.18
N PRO A 159 -34.22 -30.24 11.94
CA PRO A 159 -32.83 -29.91 12.19
C PRO A 159 -32.05 -29.71 10.87
N ALA A 160 -31.20 -28.68 10.83
CA ALA A 160 -30.48 -28.22 9.64
C ALA A 160 -29.65 -29.31 8.93
N ASP A 161 -29.23 -30.34 9.67
CA ASP A 161 -28.41 -31.46 9.18
C ASP A 161 -29.18 -32.35 8.18
N HIS A 162 -30.52 -32.37 8.26
CA HIS A 162 -31.38 -33.16 7.37
C HIS A 162 -31.72 -32.43 6.05
N TRP A 163 -31.36 -31.15 5.91
CA TRP A 163 -31.69 -30.36 4.72
C TRP A 163 -30.70 -30.60 3.56
N ASN A 164 -29.67 -31.43 3.77
CA ASN A 164 -28.52 -31.59 2.86
C ASN A 164 -28.39 -32.98 2.24
N ARG A 165 -28.00 -33.04 0.95
CA ARG A 165 -27.54 -34.28 0.28
C ARG A 165 -26.27 -34.18 -0.56
N GLU A 166 -25.66 -33.00 -0.77
CA GLU A 166 -24.44 -32.90 -1.58
C GLU A 166 -23.28 -32.22 -0.83
N SER A 167 -22.28 -33.03 -0.45
CA SER A 167 -20.94 -32.53 -0.15
C SER A 167 -20.10 -32.55 -1.44
N PRO A 168 -19.77 -31.39 -2.04
CA PRO A 168 -18.93 -31.35 -3.23
C PRO A 168 -17.51 -31.89 -2.97
N GLU A 169 -17.04 -31.96 -1.72
CA GLU A 169 -15.67 -32.30 -1.36
C GLU A 169 -15.32 -33.77 -1.64
N GLY A 170 -16.29 -34.69 -1.59
CA GLY A 170 -16.06 -36.12 -1.80
C GLY A 170 -15.63 -36.48 -3.22
N ASN A 171 -16.31 -35.96 -4.24
CA ASN A 171 -16.01 -36.26 -5.65
C ASN A 171 -14.65 -35.70 -6.10
N PHE A 172 -14.21 -34.59 -5.52
CA PHE A 172 -12.93 -33.97 -5.84
C PHE A 172 -11.75 -34.65 -5.17
N THR A 173 -11.94 -35.12 -3.94
CA THR A 173 -10.95 -35.91 -3.22
C THR A 173 -10.69 -37.21 -3.98
N LEU A 174 -11.75 -37.90 -4.43
CA LEU A 174 -11.64 -39.08 -5.28
C LEU A 174 -10.90 -38.81 -6.60
N PHE A 175 -11.17 -37.68 -7.26
CA PHE A 175 -10.44 -37.30 -8.49
C PHE A 175 -8.94 -37.11 -8.25
N LEU A 176 -8.56 -36.42 -7.17
CA LEU A 176 -7.15 -36.28 -6.79
C LEU A 176 -6.52 -37.63 -6.47
N GLU A 177 -7.20 -38.48 -5.71
CA GLU A 177 -6.73 -39.85 -5.42
C GLU A 177 -6.49 -40.64 -6.70
N ILE A 178 -7.38 -40.54 -7.70
CA ILE A 178 -7.20 -41.16 -9.02
C ILE A 178 -5.98 -40.58 -9.75
N VAL A 179 -5.80 -39.27 -9.78
CA VAL A 179 -4.62 -38.64 -10.43
C VAL A 179 -3.32 -39.09 -9.75
N PHE A 180 -3.28 -39.11 -8.41
CA PHE A 180 -2.13 -39.59 -7.66
C PHE A 180 -1.87 -41.08 -7.91
N LEU A 181 -2.92 -41.90 -7.97
CA LEU A 181 -2.82 -43.32 -8.31
C LEU A 181 -2.28 -43.51 -9.72
N LEU A 182 -2.76 -42.74 -10.71
CA LEU A 182 -2.28 -42.80 -12.09
C LEU A 182 -0.81 -42.39 -12.19
N VAL A 183 -0.39 -41.32 -11.49
CA VAL A 183 1.03 -40.92 -11.43
C VAL A 183 1.86 -41.98 -10.70
N PHE A 184 1.34 -42.61 -9.66
CA PHE A 184 2.01 -43.70 -8.94
C PHE A 184 2.18 -44.95 -9.82
N VAL A 185 1.15 -45.33 -10.57
CA VAL A 185 1.22 -46.38 -11.59
C VAL A 185 2.24 -46.00 -12.67
N PHE A 186 2.22 -44.75 -13.14
CA PHE A 186 3.22 -44.23 -14.09
C PHE A 186 4.64 -44.34 -13.54
N ILE A 187 4.89 -44.00 -12.26
CA ILE A 187 6.20 -44.21 -11.61
C ILE A 187 6.61 -45.68 -11.64
N ASN A 188 5.69 -46.60 -11.33
CA ASN A 188 5.96 -48.03 -11.32
C ASN A 188 6.22 -48.61 -12.73
N ILE A 189 5.60 -48.04 -13.76
CA ILE A 189 5.88 -48.38 -15.17
C ILE A 189 7.23 -47.78 -15.61
N MET A 190 7.45 -46.51 -15.24
CA MET A 190 8.62 -45.71 -15.62
C MET A 190 9.89 -46.07 -14.84
N GLN A 191 9.78 -46.73 -13.70
CA GLN A 191 10.89 -47.19 -12.84
C GLN A 191 12.12 -46.26 -12.85
N PRO A 192 11.94 -44.94 -12.58
CA PRO A 192 13.05 -44.02 -12.59
C PRO A 192 14.08 -44.44 -11.51
N PRO A 193 15.39 -44.32 -11.77
CA PRO A 193 16.38 -44.60 -10.74
C PRO A 193 16.18 -43.69 -9.53
N ALA A 194 16.40 -44.21 -8.33
CA ALA A 194 16.09 -43.56 -7.04
C ALA A 194 16.55 -42.09 -6.95
N ARG A 195 17.78 -41.82 -7.40
CA ARG A 195 18.37 -40.47 -7.39
C ARG A 195 17.60 -39.43 -8.22
N TYR A 196 16.98 -39.84 -9.33
CA TYR A 196 16.18 -38.94 -10.16
C TYR A 196 14.78 -38.77 -9.59
N PHE A 197 14.20 -39.86 -9.09
CA PHE A 197 12.89 -39.86 -8.46
C PHE A 197 12.82 -38.95 -7.23
N ILE A 198 13.77 -39.13 -6.29
CA ILE A 198 13.84 -38.34 -5.05
C ILE A 198 14.02 -36.86 -5.40
N PHE A 199 14.91 -36.55 -6.35
CA PHE A 199 15.13 -35.19 -6.80
C PHE A 199 13.86 -34.57 -7.40
N SER A 200 13.15 -35.29 -8.27
CA SER A 200 11.87 -34.81 -8.83
C SER A 200 10.85 -34.52 -7.73
N CYS A 201 10.75 -35.37 -6.70
CA CYS A 201 9.85 -35.12 -5.57
C CYS A 201 10.25 -33.86 -4.78
N VAL A 202 11.54 -33.70 -4.45
CA VAL A 202 12.04 -32.51 -3.72
C VAL A 202 11.76 -31.23 -4.51
N LEU A 203 12.01 -31.25 -5.81
CA LEU A 203 11.75 -30.10 -6.69
C LEU A 203 10.24 -29.77 -6.77
N THR A 204 9.38 -30.79 -6.84
CA THR A 204 7.92 -30.62 -6.80
C THR A 204 7.46 -30.01 -5.48
N LEU A 205 7.97 -30.47 -4.34
CA LEU A 205 7.66 -29.90 -3.02
C LEU A 205 8.11 -28.44 -2.90
N LEU A 206 9.31 -28.12 -3.38
CA LEU A 206 9.83 -26.75 -3.38
C LEU A 206 9.03 -25.82 -4.30
N THR A 207 8.59 -26.34 -5.45
CA THR A 207 7.69 -25.62 -6.38
C THR A 207 6.34 -25.32 -5.73
N LEU A 208 5.77 -26.29 -5.01
CA LEU A 208 4.53 -26.11 -4.25
C LEU A 208 4.68 -25.04 -3.16
N LEU A 209 5.75 -25.10 -2.37
CA LEU A 209 6.05 -24.11 -1.33
C LEU A 209 6.17 -22.70 -1.92
N LEU A 210 6.92 -22.55 -3.02
CA LEU A 210 7.16 -21.25 -3.66
C LEU A 210 5.89 -20.69 -4.33
N LEU A 211 5.08 -21.52 -4.99
CA LEU A 211 3.79 -21.10 -5.53
C LEU A 211 2.79 -20.68 -4.44
N SER A 212 2.80 -21.38 -3.30
CA SER A 212 1.97 -21.03 -2.14
C SER A 212 2.35 -19.68 -1.56
N LEU A 213 3.64 -19.39 -1.45
CA LEU A 213 4.15 -18.13 -0.87
C LEU A 213 3.86 -16.92 -1.77
N CYS A 214 3.79 -17.09 -3.09
CA CYS A 214 3.51 -16.01 -4.04
C CYS A 214 2.01 -15.62 -4.17
N ASN A 215 1.08 -16.34 -3.53
CA ASN A 215 -0.35 -16.21 -3.77
C ASN A 215 -1.03 -15.13 -2.91
N GLY A 216 -0.52 -13.90 -2.94
CA GLY A 216 -0.96 -12.81 -2.05
C GLY A 216 -2.21 -12.02 -2.43
N THR A 217 -2.91 -12.33 -3.54
CA THR A 217 -4.10 -11.56 -3.93
C THR A 217 -5.21 -12.45 -4.46
N ASP A 218 -6.27 -12.63 -3.66
CA ASP A 218 -7.50 -13.33 -4.04
C ASP A 218 -8.43 -12.46 -4.91
N GLU A 219 -7.97 -12.03 -6.08
CA GLU A 219 -8.83 -11.30 -7.01
C GLU A 219 -9.54 -12.25 -7.99
N SER A 220 -10.86 -12.41 -7.82
CA SER A 220 -11.75 -13.11 -8.77
C SER A 220 -12.63 -12.09 -9.50
N THR A 221 -13.24 -12.47 -10.62
CA THR A 221 -14.20 -11.62 -11.34
C THR A 221 -15.60 -12.22 -11.31
N LEU A 222 -16.60 -11.41 -10.98
CA LEU A 222 -18.03 -11.70 -11.06
C LEU A 222 -18.62 -10.94 -12.24
N THR A 223 -19.39 -11.63 -13.09
CA THR A 223 -20.00 -11.07 -14.28
C THR A 223 -21.48 -11.44 -14.31
N LEU A 224 -22.36 -10.49 -14.62
CA LEU A 224 -23.76 -10.71 -14.99
C LEU A 224 -23.92 -10.29 -16.44
N SER A 225 -24.48 -11.14 -17.30
CA SER A 225 -24.72 -10.84 -18.71
C SER A 225 -26.14 -11.17 -19.12
N THR A 226 -26.77 -10.36 -19.96
CA THR A 226 -28.16 -10.49 -20.44
C THR A 226 -28.25 -10.31 -21.95
N SER A 227 -29.33 -10.79 -22.57
CA SER A 227 -29.62 -10.54 -23.99
C SER A 227 -30.17 -9.14 -24.24
N ASN A 228 -30.93 -8.61 -23.29
CA ASN A 228 -31.46 -7.25 -23.32
C ASN A 228 -30.57 -6.33 -22.47
N GLN A 229 -30.65 -5.02 -22.69
CA GLN A 229 -29.89 -4.05 -21.89
C GLN A 229 -30.34 -4.08 -20.43
N LEU A 230 -29.39 -4.05 -19.50
CA LEU A 230 -29.66 -3.88 -18.07
C LEU A 230 -29.90 -2.39 -17.78
N GLY A 231 -30.93 -2.08 -16.99
CA GLY A 231 -31.00 -0.78 -16.31
C GLY A 231 -29.94 -0.65 -15.21
N ARG A 232 -30.09 0.32 -14.31
CA ARG A 232 -29.22 0.41 -13.13
C ARG A 232 -29.30 -0.91 -12.37
N THR A 233 -28.12 -1.49 -12.17
CA THR A 233 -27.96 -2.78 -11.47
C THR A 233 -26.93 -2.60 -10.37
N GLU A 234 -27.32 -2.81 -9.13
CA GLU A 234 -26.42 -2.73 -7.99
C GLU A 234 -26.09 -4.14 -7.49
N VAL A 235 -24.84 -4.38 -7.12
CA VAL A 235 -24.36 -5.68 -6.65
C VAL A 235 -23.69 -5.53 -5.31
N TYR A 236 -24.36 -6.06 -4.30
CA TYR A 236 -23.92 -6.13 -2.92
C TYR A 236 -23.22 -7.47 -2.69
N TYR A 237 -22.14 -7.48 -1.92
CA TYR A 237 -21.43 -8.71 -1.58
C TYR A 237 -20.86 -8.67 -0.18
N ASN A 238 -20.94 -9.78 0.53
CA ASN A 238 -20.57 -9.84 1.94
C ASN A 238 -20.12 -11.26 2.36
N HIS A 239 -19.53 -11.34 3.55
CA HIS A 239 -19.18 -12.60 4.22
C HIS A 239 -20.42 -13.36 4.71
N TYR A 240 -21.49 -12.64 5.04
CA TYR A 240 -22.78 -13.15 5.52
C TYR A 240 -23.92 -12.76 4.55
N PRO A 241 -25.09 -13.43 4.57
CA PRO A 241 -26.23 -13.11 3.71
C PRO A 241 -26.97 -11.80 4.09
N GLU A 242 -26.34 -10.94 4.89
CA GLU A 242 -26.83 -9.60 5.23
C GLU A 242 -26.27 -8.57 4.24
N PHE A 243 -27.13 -7.76 3.64
CA PHE A 243 -26.75 -6.83 2.57
C PHE A 243 -27.08 -5.35 2.88
N THR A 244 -27.39 -5.01 4.14
CA THR A 244 -27.91 -3.70 4.56
C THR A 244 -26.87 -2.57 4.59
N LYS A 245 -25.57 -2.89 4.56
CA LYS A 245 -24.40 -2.03 4.30
C LYS A 245 -23.18 -2.94 4.37
N LEU A 246 -22.18 -2.80 3.46
CA LEU A 246 -20.73 -2.89 3.77
C LEU A 246 -19.82 -3.02 2.52
N LYS A 247 -20.25 -3.60 1.40
CA LYS A 247 -19.55 -3.53 0.09
C LYS A 247 -20.53 -3.68 -1.07
N TYR A 248 -20.51 -2.74 -2.01
CA TYR A 248 -21.29 -2.85 -3.24
C TYR A 248 -20.57 -2.20 -4.41
N THR A 249 -20.97 -2.59 -5.61
CA THR A 249 -20.58 -1.98 -6.88
C THR A 249 -21.82 -1.96 -7.77
N TYR A 250 -21.86 -1.10 -8.75
CA TYR A 250 -23.08 -0.86 -9.53
C TYR A 250 -22.71 -0.62 -10.99
N LEU A 251 -23.68 -0.75 -11.87
CA LEU A 251 -23.63 -0.38 -13.28
C LEU A 251 -24.67 0.71 -13.53
N GLU A 252 -24.32 1.75 -14.28
CA GLU A 252 -25.24 2.86 -14.59
C GLU A 252 -25.54 3.04 -16.09
N ASN A 253 -25.15 2.09 -16.94
CA ASN A 253 -25.36 2.18 -18.39
C ASN A 253 -26.15 0.99 -18.92
N GLN A 254 -26.91 1.22 -20.00
CA GLN A 254 -27.69 0.25 -20.80
C GLN A 254 -26.80 -0.80 -21.51
N GLU A 255 -25.93 -1.45 -20.76
CA GLU A 255 -25.03 -2.49 -21.25
C GLU A 255 -25.65 -3.87 -21.03
N GLN A 256 -25.24 -4.82 -21.85
CA GLN A 256 -25.65 -6.22 -21.74
C GLN A 256 -24.79 -7.01 -20.74
N VAL A 257 -23.73 -6.41 -20.18
CA VAL A 257 -22.76 -7.11 -19.33
C VAL A 257 -22.29 -6.22 -18.19
N PHE A 258 -22.52 -6.65 -16.95
CA PHE A 258 -21.89 -6.12 -15.75
C PHE A 258 -20.72 -7.00 -15.33
N GLN A 259 -19.59 -6.41 -14.93
CA GLN A 259 -18.44 -7.14 -14.42
C GLN A 259 -17.73 -6.40 -13.28
N THR A 260 -17.42 -7.11 -12.21
CA THR A 260 -16.71 -6.57 -11.03
C THR A 260 -15.68 -7.55 -10.47
N ARG A 261 -14.77 -7.06 -9.62
CA ARG A 261 -13.79 -7.89 -8.91
C ARG A 261 -14.28 -8.19 -7.49
N VAL A 262 -14.14 -9.44 -7.06
CA VAL A 262 -14.60 -9.92 -5.76
C VAL A 262 -13.52 -10.79 -5.13
N ASN A 263 -13.39 -10.72 -3.81
CA ASN A 263 -12.54 -11.63 -3.06
C ASN A 263 -13.39 -12.80 -2.57
N LEU A 264 -13.31 -13.96 -3.24
CA LEU A 264 -14.14 -15.13 -2.92
C LEU A 264 -13.78 -15.83 -1.60
N SER A 265 -12.58 -15.59 -1.04
CA SER A 265 -12.23 -16.14 0.28
C SER A 265 -12.87 -15.35 1.41
N ALA A 266 -13.04 -14.03 1.22
CA ALA A 266 -13.70 -13.14 2.16
C ALA A 266 -15.22 -13.00 1.94
N ASP A 267 -15.67 -12.86 0.70
CA ASP A 267 -17.04 -12.49 0.32
C ASP A 267 -17.65 -13.57 -0.58
N ARG A 268 -18.69 -14.27 -0.10
CA ARG A 268 -19.29 -15.44 -0.78
C ARG A 268 -20.78 -15.31 -1.05
N PHE A 269 -21.42 -14.31 -0.46
CA PHE A 269 -22.83 -14.02 -0.64
C PHE A 269 -22.95 -12.80 -1.55
N PHE A 270 -23.80 -12.89 -2.57
CA PHE A 270 -24.02 -11.82 -3.55
C PHE A 270 -25.51 -11.48 -3.63
N ARG A 271 -25.84 -10.20 -3.78
CA ARG A 271 -27.19 -9.69 -4.04
C ARG A 271 -27.12 -8.73 -5.23
N PHE A 272 -28.04 -8.87 -6.17
CA PHE A 272 -28.18 -8.10 -7.39
C PHE A 272 -29.52 -7.37 -7.36
N ASP A 273 -29.48 -6.06 -7.33
CA ASP A 273 -30.65 -5.19 -7.30
C ASP A 273 -30.85 -4.63 -8.71
N PHE A 274 -32.11 -4.56 -9.13
CA PHE A 274 -32.52 -4.20 -10.47
C PHE A 274 -33.55 -3.08 -10.44
N ASP A 275 -33.48 -2.17 -11.41
CA ASP A 275 -34.58 -1.22 -11.64
C ASP A 275 -35.92 -1.91 -11.96
N GLN A 276 -37.01 -1.21 -11.63
CA GLN A 276 -38.37 -1.63 -11.97
C GLN A 276 -38.53 -1.92 -13.47
N PHE A 277 -39.28 -2.98 -13.78
CA PHE A 277 -39.62 -3.45 -15.13
C PHE A 277 -38.46 -4.03 -15.96
N ASN A 278 -37.29 -4.29 -15.37
CA ASN A 278 -36.21 -4.99 -16.05
C ASN A 278 -36.58 -6.45 -16.38
N LYS A 279 -36.47 -6.81 -17.67
CA LYS A 279 -36.63 -8.18 -18.19
C LYS A 279 -35.28 -8.87 -18.33
N LEU A 280 -34.99 -9.86 -17.48
CA LEU A 280 -33.70 -10.57 -17.43
C LEU A 280 -33.65 -11.74 -18.44
N GLU A 281 -33.83 -11.43 -19.71
CA GLU A 281 -33.80 -12.42 -20.80
C GLU A 281 -32.37 -12.87 -21.12
N GLY A 282 -32.16 -14.17 -21.27
CA GLY A 282 -30.83 -14.75 -21.52
C GLY A 282 -29.81 -14.51 -20.40
N ALA A 283 -30.28 -14.14 -19.20
CA ALA A 283 -29.42 -13.75 -18.10
C ALA A 283 -28.51 -14.89 -17.63
N ALA A 284 -27.22 -14.59 -17.48
CA ALA A 284 -26.19 -15.51 -17.04
C ALA A 284 -25.26 -14.84 -16.02
N ILE A 285 -25.01 -15.52 -14.91
CA ILE A 285 -24.06 -15.10 -13.90
C ILE A 285 -22.81 -15.95 -14.05
N THR A 286 -21.65 -15.33 -14.21
CA THR A 286 -20.36 -16.00 -14.36
C THR A 286 -19.41 -15.54 -13.27
N ILE A 287 -18.87 -16.48 -12.49
CA ILE A 287 -17.73 -16.23 -11.60
C ILE A 287 -16.50 -16.87 -12.22
N ARG A 288 -15.42 -16.09 -12.34
CA ARG A 288 -14.11 -16.57 -12.78
C ARG A 288 -13.08 -16.38 -11.67
N ASN A 289 -12.38 -17.45 -11.35
CA ASN A 289 -11.30 -17.49 -10.38
C ASN A 289 -10.06 -18.10 -11.04
N GLY A 290 -9.15 -17.24 -11.53
CA GLY A 290 -8.02 -17.64 -12.36
C GLY A 290 -8.42 -18.28 -13.69
N LEU A 291 -7.99 -19.53 -13.92
CA LEU A 291 -8.29 -20.31 -15.13
C LEU A 291 -9.69 -20.93 -15.13
N PHE A 292 -10.36 -20.99 -13.97
CA PHE A 292 -11.66 -21.63 -13.85
C PHE A 292 -12.78 -20.61 -13.88
N ARG A 293 -13.89 -21.00 -14.50
CA ARG A 293 -15.14 -20.23 -14.48
C ARG A 293 -16.32 -21.15 -14.20
N LYS A 294 -17.32 -20.61 -13.52
CA LYS A 294 -18.64 -21.23 -13.37
C LYS A 294 -19.67 -20.23 -13.86
N THR A 295 -20.52 -20.68 -14.78
CA THR A 295 -21.62 -19.90 -15.32
C THR A 295 -22.94 -20.55 -14.93
N TRP A 296 -23.87 -19.73 -14.46
CA TRP A 296 -25.24 -20.10 -14.12
C TRP A 296 -26.18 -19.33 -15.04
N LEU A 297 -26.96 -20.05 -15.85
CA LEU A 297 -27.99 -19.46 -16.71
C LEU A 297 -29.28 -19.34 -15.90
N LEU A 298 -29.78 -18.12 -15.67
CA LEU A 298 -30.95 -17.89 -14.81
C LEU A 298 -32.20 -18.60 -15.33
N SER A 299 -32.37 -18.72 -16.65
CA SER A 299 -33.49 -19.46 -17.26
C SER A 299 -33.48 -20.98 -17.00
N LYS A 300 -32.34 -21.53 -16.54
CA LYS A 300 -32.19 -22.95 -16.21
C LYS A 300 -32.13 -23.19 -14.70
N ILE A 301 -32.21 -22.13 -13.90
CA ILE A 301 -32.18 -22.23 -12.44
C ILE A 301 -33.62 -22.28 -11.95
N PRO A 302 -34.01 -23.32 -11.17
CA PRO A 302 -35.34 -23.35 -10.59
C PRO A 302 -35.51 -22.13 -9.65
N PRO A 303 -36.62 -21.39 -9.70
CA PRO A 303 -36.90 -20.25 -8.82
C PRO A 303 -36.62 -20.51 -7.35
N GLY A 304 -36.89 -21.73 -6.85
CA GLY A 304 -36.60 -22.15 -5.47
C GLY A 304 -35.11 -22.29 -5.12
N ALA A 305 -34.19 -22.02 -6.05
CA ALA A 305 -32.76 -21.93 -5.80
C ALA A 305 -32.23 -20.48 -5.70
N LEU A 306 -33.10 -19.47 -5.79
CA LEU A 306 -32.78 -18.04 -5.71
C LEU A 306 -33.63 -17.34 -4.65
N CYS A 307 -33.01 -16.53 -3.79
CA CYS A 307 -33.78 -15.61 -2.95
C CYS A 307 -34.08 -14.35 -3.76
N ILE A 308 -35.34 -13.93 -3.79
CA ILE A 308 -35.80 -12.78 -4.58
C ILE A 308 -36.73 -11.86 -3.77
N ASN A 309 -36.74 -10.58 -4.10
CA ASN A 309 -37.66 -9.59 -3.56
C ASN A 309 -38.20 -8.76 -4.72
N ASP A 310 -39.50 -8.46 -4.73
CA ASP A 310 -40.13 -7.62 -5.75
C ASP A 310 -39.87 -8.08 -7.20
N MET A 311 -39.76 -9.40 -7.40
CA MET A 311 -39.57 -10.04 -8.70
C MET A 311 -40.69 -11.04 -9.03
N ALA A 312 -40.96 -11.21 -10.32
CA ALA A 312 -41.83 -12.23 -10.88
C ALA A 312 -41.05 -13.17 -11.82
N PHE A 313 -41.48 -14.44 -11.92
CA PHE A 313 -40.92 -15.42 -12.85
C PHE A 313 -42.04 -15.95 -13.74
N LYS A 314 -41.88 -15.82 -15.06
CA LYS A 314 -42.86 -16.25 -16.07
C LYS A 314 -42.14 -16.73 -17.32
N ASP A 315 -42.55 -17.88 -17.86
CA ASP A 315 -42.04 -18.45 -19.11
C ASP A 315 -40.50 -18.57 -19.17
N GLY A 316 -39.86 -18.89 -18.05
CA GLY A 316 -38.40 -19.02 -17.96
C GLY A 316 -37.63 -17.71 -17.82
N VAL A 317 -38.32 -16.58 -17.62
CA VAL A 317 -37.73 -15.23 -17.54
C VAL A 317 -38.11 -14.55 -16.22
N PHE A 318 -37.13 -13.89 -15.61
CA PHE A 318 -37.33 -13.06 -14.42
C PHE A 318 -37.63 -11.61 -14.80
N TYR A 319 -38.58 -11.02 -14.09
CA TYR A 319 -39.02 -9.63 -14.23
C TYR A 319 -38.87 -8.91 -12.89
N ALA A 320 -38.17 -7.79 -12.86
CA ALA A 320 -38.20 -6.86 -11.74
C ALA A 320 -39.52 -6.06 -11.80
N VAL A 321 -40.30 -6.01 -10.71
CA VAL A 321 -41.68 -5.47 -10.75
C VAL A 321 -42.00 -4.51 -9.60
N GLY A 322 -41.34 -4.61 -8.45
CA GLY A 322 -41.54 -3.70 -7.32
C GLY A 322 -40.37 -2.73 -7.10
N SER A 323 -40.52 -1.83 -6.13
CA SER A 323 -39.58 -0.72 -5.86
C SER A 323 -38.24 -1.14 -5.27
N ASP A 324 -38.10 -2.38 -4.80
CA ASP A 324 -36.85 -2.95 -4.26
C ASP A 324 -36.56 -4.32 -4.88
N ALA A 325 -36.58 -4.39 -6.22
CA ALA A 325 -36.44 -5.65 -6.95
C ALA A 325 -35.01 -6.19 -6.88
N PHE A 326 -34.79 -7.32 -6.20
CA PHE A 326 -33.47 -7.93 -6.13
C PHE A 326 -33.48 -9.46 -6.17
N MET A 327 -32.32 -10.02 -6.49
CA MET A 327 -32.01 -11.45 -6.48
C MET A 327 -30.70 -11.71 -5.72
N SER A 328 -30.67 -12.70 -4.84
CA SER A 328 -29.49 -13.08 -4.07
C SER A 328 -28.99 -14.49 -4.39
N LEU A 329 -27.66 -14.59 -4.61
CA LEU A 329 -26.89 -15.82 -4.73
C LEU A 329 -26.38 -16.24 -3.35
N SER A 330 -27.31 -16.68 -2.53
CA SER A 330 -27.07 -17.03 -1.13
C SER A 330 -27.44 -18.46 -0.81
N THR A 331 -27.96 -19.23 -1.77
CA THR A 331 -28.34 -20.64 -1.56
C THR A 331 -27.14 -21.57 -1.63
N GLN A 332 -27.30 -22.75 -1.05
CA GLN A 332 -26.24 -23.77 -1.01
C GLN A 332 -25.66 -24.10 -2.38
N THR A 333 -26.49 -24.15 -3.43
CA THR A 333 -26.06 -24.44 -4.81
C THR A 333 -25.00 -23.45 -5.31
N PHE A 334 -25.17 -22.15 -5.02
CA PHE A 334 -24.20 -21.13 -5.41
C PHE A 334 -22.95 -21.17 -4.55
N ILE A 335 -23.11 -21.29 -3.23
CA ILE A 335 -21.99 -21.37 -2.29
C ILE A 335 -21.10 -22.58 -2.59
N ASN A 336 -21.69 -23.74 -2.89
CA ASN A 336 -20.95 -24.94 -3.29
C ASN A 336 -20.21 -24.74 -4.61
N GLY A 337 -20.81 -24.05 -5.58
CA GLY A 337 -20.14 -23.69 -6.84
C GLY A 337 -18.94 -22.75 -6.65
N ILE A 338 -19.06 -21.76 -5.75
CA ILE A 338 -17.98 -20.85 -5.39
C ILE A 338 -16.86 -21.61 -4.67
N ARG A 339 -17.19 -22.44 -3.67
CA ARG A 339 -16.23 -23.30 -2.96
C ARG A 339 -15.46 -24.19 -3.93
N ARG A 340 -16.16 -24.79 -4.91
CA ARG A 340 -15.53 -25.59 -5.97
C ARG A 340 -14.55 -24.78 -6.81
N LEU A 341 -14.86 -23.53 -7.17
CA LEU A 341 -13.93 -22.67 -7.91
C LEU A 341 -12.69 -22.30 -7.10
N ILE A 342 -12.86 -21.97 -5.82
CA ILE A 342 -11.74 -21.69 -4.90
C ILE A 342 -10.84 -22.94 -4.80
N TRP A 343 -11.45 -24.10 -4.57
CA TRP A 343 -10.74 -25.37 -4.50
C TRP A 343 -10.00 -25.71 -5.81
N LEU A 344 -10.64 -25.54 -6.97
CA LEU A 344 -10.01 -25.80 -8.28
C LEU A 344 -8.79 -24.92 -8.50
N ARG A 345 -8.87 -23.62 -8.18
CA ARG A 345 -7.71 -22.72 -8.22
C ARG A 345 -6.62 -23.16 -7.24
N GLN A 346 -6.96 -23.64 -6.06
CA GLN A 346 -5.96 -24.16 -5.13
C GLN A 346 -5.29 -25.45 -5.67
N CYS A 347 -6.02 -26.28 -6.39
CA CYS A 347 -5.50 -27.52 -6.97
C CYS A 347 -4.69 -27.33 -8.27
N THR A 348 -4.73 -26.17 -8.95
CA THR A 348 -3.87 -25.97 -10.13
C THR A 348 -2.39 -26.01 -9.76
N TYR A 349 -2.01 -25.50 -8.59
CA TYR A 349 -0.62 -25.55 -8.14
C TYR A 349 -0.14 -27.00 -8.02
N LEU A 350 -0.97 -27.85 -7.40
CA LEU A 350 -0.72 -29.28 -7.29
C LEU A 350 -0.67 -29.95 -8.65
N PHE A 351 -1.60 -29.62 -9.54
CA PHE A 351 -1.63 -30.14 -10.89
C PHE A 351 -0.35 -29.78 -11.69
N PHE A 352 0.06 -28.51 -11.71
CA PHE A 352 1.26 -28.07 -12.41
C PHE A 352 2.54 -28.67 -11.80
N ALA A 353 2.59 -28.79 -10.47
CA ALA A 353 3.72 -29.40 -9.78
C ALA A 353 3.83 -30.91 -10.08
N LEU A 354 2.69 -31.63 -10.17
CA LEU A 354 2.62 -33.03 -10.58
C LEU A 354 2.90 -33.21 -12.09
N MET A 355 2.47 -32.28 -12.93
CA MET A 355 2.78 -32.30 -14.36
C MET A 355 4.29 -32.10 -14.58
N ALA A 356 4.91 -31.15 -13.88
CA ALA A 356 6.37 -30.98 -13.88
C ALA A 356 7.08 -32.25 -13.41
N PHE A 357 6.60 -32.88 -12.33
CA PHE A 357 7.11 -34.16 -11.85
C PHE A 357 7.09 -35.26 -12.94
N VAL A 358 5.94 -35.44 -13.61
CA VAL A 358 5.77 -36.42 -14.70
C VAL A 358 6.70 -36.12 -15.88
N VAL A 359 6.79 -34.86 -16.29
CA VAL A 359 7.67 -34.42 -17.38
C VAL A 359 9.13 -34.69 -17.04
N LEU A 360 9.57 -34.41 -15.82
CA LEU A 360 10.95 -34.66 -15.38
C LEU A 360 11.30 -36.16 -15.40
N ILE A 361 10.38 -37.01 -14.94
CA ILE A 361 10.55 -38.48 -15.00
C ILE A 361 10.59 -38.97 -16.45
N ALA A 362 9.71 -38.44 -17.31
CA ALA A 362 9.65 -38.79 -18.73
C ALA A 362 10.92 -38.36 -19.49
N LEU A 363 11.35 -37.12 -19.33
CA LEU A 363 12.59 -36.59 -19.91
C LEU A 363 13.78 -37.44 -19.48
N HIS A 364 13.85 -37.81 -18.19
CA HIS A 364 14.93 -38.65 -17.70
C HIS A 364 14.98 -40.00 -18.41
N ARG A 365 13.86 -40.70 -18.55
CA ARG A 365 13.85 -42.04 -19.18
C ARG A 365 14.03 -42.01 -20.69
N LEU A 366 13.48 -41.00 -21.38
CA LEU A 366 13.48 -40.93 -22.84
C LEU A 366 14.80 -40.37 -23.42
N LEU A 367 15.40 -39.38 -22.75
CA LEU A 367 16.59 -38.69 -23.25
C LEU A 367 17.90 -39.28 -22.71
N ALA A 368 17.94 -39.76 -21.46
CA ALA A 368 19.18 -40.25 -20.85
C ALA A 368 19.85 -41.40 -21.62
N PRO A 369 19.11 -42.39 -22.19
CA PRO A 369 19.73 -43.47 -22.97
C PRO A 369 20.20 -43.02 -24.36
N ARG A 370 19.45 -42.11 -25.01
CA ARG A 370 19.63 -41.76 -26.43
C ARG A 370 20.75 -40.76 -26.69
N LEU A 371 21.02 -39.89 -25.73
CA LEU A 371 21.99 -38.80 -25.91
C LEU A 371 23.37 -39.10 -25.31
N LYS A 372 23.63 -40.33 -24.80
CA LYS A 372 24.77 -40.66 -23.93
C LYS A 372 24.99 -39.57 -22.85
N LEU A 373 23.89 -38.92 -22.47
CA LEU A 373 23.91 -37.70 -21.70
C LEU A 373 24.25 -38.10 -20.26
N MET A 374 25.38 -37.63 -19.74
CA MET A 374 25.64 -37.56 -18.30
C MET A 374 24.72 -36.51 -17.64
N PHE A 375 23.43 -36.49 -18.01
CA PHE A 375 22.46 -35.57 -17.46
C PHE A 375 22.20 -35.97 -16.01
N ARG A 376 22.75 -35.18 -15.10
CA ARG A 376 22.59 -35.38 -13.66
C ARG A 376 21.30 -34.68 -13.23
N PRO A 377 20.50 -35.27 -12.33
CA PRO A 377 19.28 -34.63 -11.85
C PRO A 377 19.57 -33.26 -11.21
N PHE A 378 20.76 -33.08 -10.63
CA PHE A 378 21.26 -31.80 -10.14
C PHE A 378 21.25 -30.65 -11.16
N TYR A 379 21.31 -30.92 -12.47
CA TYR A 379 21.25 -29.85 -13.49
C TYR A 379 19.90 -29.14 -13.50
N LEU A 380 18.86 -29.81 -13.01
CA LEU A 380 17.52 -29.26 -12.82
C LEU A 380 17.42 -28.38 -11.57
N ALA A 381 18.41 -28.35 -10.65
CA ALA A 381 18.41 -27.39 -9.53
C ALA A 381 18.54 -25.95 -10.03
N PHE A 382 19.05 -25.75 -11.24
CA PHE A 382 19.06 -24.47 -11.93
C PHE A 382 17.64 -23.92 -12.20
N LEU A 383 16.62 -24.78 -12.23
CA LEU A 383 15.20 -24.39 -12.33
C LEU A 383 14.74 -23.50 -11.17
N LEU A 384 15.49 -23.47 -10.07
CA LEU A 384 15.19 -22.70 -8.88
C LEU A 384 15.70 -21.27 -8.96
N LEU A 385 16.65 -20.92 -9.84
CA LEU A 385 17.18 -19.55 -9.95
C LEU A 385 16.06 -18.52 -10.24
N PRO A 386 15.22 -18.71 -11.27
CA PRO A 386 14.02 -17.89 -11.51
C PRO A 386 13.04 -17.85 -10.33
N LEU A 387 12.85 -18.99 -9.65
CA LEU A 387 11.84 -19.15 -8.59
C LEU A 387 12.29 -18.47 -7.28
N ILE A 388 13.56 -18.64 -6.92
CA ILE A 388 14.22 -17.94 -5.81
C ILE A 388 14.22 -16.44 -6.07
N TYR A 389 14.47 -16.03 -7.32
CA TYR A 389 14.40 -14.63 -7.70
C TYR A 389 12.99 -14.04 -7.51
N VAL A 390 11.94 -14.69 -8.05
CA VAL A 390 10.54 -14.27 -7.87
C VAL A 390 10.18 -14.20 -6.39
N PHE A 391 10.67 -15.14 -5.59
CA PHE A 391 10.47 -15.17 -4.15
C PHE A 391 11.17 -14.00 -3.43
N LEU A 392 12.45 -13.73 -3.74
CA LEU A 392 13.18 -12.61 -3.17
C LEU A 392 12.54 -11.26 -3.53
N ASP A 393 12.04 -11.11 -4.75
CA ASP A 393 11.29 -9.92 -5.18
C ASP A 393 9.97 -9.80 -4.40
N TYR A 394 9.21 -10.90 -4.30
CA TYR A 394 7.93 -10.96 -3.58
C TYR A 394 8.08 -10.63 -2.08
N THR A 395 9.10 -11.17 -1.42
CA THR A 395 9.37 -10.88 0.01
C THR A 395 9.78 -9.43 0.26
N HIS A 396 10.38 -8.75 -0.72
CA HIS A 396 10.79 -7.35 -0.59
C HIS A 396 9.65 -6.36 -0.89
N THR A 397 8.63 -6.77 -1.67
CA THR A 397 7.41 -6.00 -1.94
C THR A 397 6.30 -6.27 -0.93
N ALA A 398 6.36 -7.40 -0.20
CA ALA A 398 5.42 -7.75 0.86
C ALA A 398 5.56 -6.92 2.16
N GLU A 399 6.41 -5.89 2.20
CA GLU A 399 6.55 -5.03 3.37
C GLU A 399 5.43 -3.97 3.48
N LYS A 400 4.60 -4.18 4.52
CA LYS A 400 3.67 -3.25 5.19
C LYS A 400 2.43 -2.80 4.41
N ASP A 401 1.56 -3.78 4.11
CA ASP A 401 0.11 -3.55 4.15
C ASP A 401 -0.31 -3.24 5.60
N SER A 402 -0.22 -1.99 6.03
CA SER A 402 -0.91 -1.52 7.24
C SER A 402 -1.01 0.00 7.29
N GLU A 403 -1.85 0.56 6.42
CA GLU A 403 -2.82 1.63 6.69
C GLU A 403 -3.47 1.94 5.34
N ARG A 404 -4.79 1.82 5.22
CA ARG A 404 -5.49 2.23 3.99
C ARG A 404 -5.20 3.71 3.77
N ALA A 405 -4.33 4.04 2.83
CA ALA A 405 -4.20 5.41 2.37
C ALA A 405 -5.59 5.87 1.89
N PRO A 406 -6.09 7.04 2.34
CA PRO A 406 -7.37 7.57 1.90
C PRO A 406 -7.38 7.76 0.39
N ASP A 407 -8.54 7.60 -0.25
CA ASP A 407 -8.63 7.78 -1.70
C ASP A 407 -8.24 9.21 -2.06
N TYR A 408 -7.52 9.35 -3.17
CA TYR A 408 -7.04 10.63 -3.66
C TYR A 408 -7.46 10.82 -5.12
N PHE A 409 -8.39 11.75 -5.34
CA PHE A 409 -8.90 12.08 -6.67
C PHE A 409 -8.35 13.43 -7.11
N TYR A 410 -7.92 13.53 -8.36
CA TYR A 410 -7.35 14.76 -8.90
C TYR A 410 -7.51 14.88 -10.41
N PHE A 411 -7.55 16.12 -10.87
CA PHE A 411 -7.67 16.53 -12.28
C PHE A 411 -7.13 17.96 -12.45
N SER A 412 -7.03 18.46 -13.69
CA SER A 412 -6.67 19.86 -13.93
C SER A 412 -7.77 20.59 -14.72
N ALA A 413 -8.06 21.83 -14.35
CA ALA A 413 -9.14 22.63 -14.93
C ALA A 413 -8.68 24.04 -15.32
N ALA A 414 -9.11 24.54 -16.47
CA ALA A 414 -8.85 25.89 -16.96
C ALA A 414 -10.15 26.54 -17.44
N VAL A 415 -10.32 27.84 -17.20
CA VAL A 415 -11.56 28.56 -17.53
C VAL A 415 -11.32 29.92 -18.14
N SER A 416 -12.23 30.34 -19.02
CA SER A 416 -12.25 31.71 -19.56
C SER A 416 -12.80 32.73 -18.56
N LYS A 417 -13.69 32.32 -17.66
CA LYS A 417 -14.27 33.13 -16.58
C LYS A 417 -14.30 32.36 -15.25
N PRO A 418 -14.31 33.03 -14.09
CA PRO A 418 -14.36 32.35 -12.82
C PRO A 418 -15.58 31.43 -12.67
N VAL A 419 -15.35 30.19 -12.22
CA VAL A 419 -16.41 29.21 -11.92
C VAL A 419 -16.14 28.53 -10.58
N THR A 420 -17.18 27.94 -10.00
CA THR A 420 -17.04 27.04 -8.85
C THR A 420 -17.30 25.61 -9.31
N ILE A 421 -16.35 24.70 -9.08
CA ILE A 421 -16.51 23.27 -9.36
C ILE A 421 -16.71 22.56 -8.03
N SER A 422 -17.85 21.89 -7.87
CA SER A 422 -18.18 21.09 -6.69
C SER A 422 -18.14 19.60 -7.04
N LEU A 423 -17.40 18.82 -6.26
CA LEU A 423 -17.34 17.38 -6.36
C LEU A 423 -18.47 16.75 -5.56
N PHE A 424 -19.20 15.85 -6.21
CA PHE A 424 -20.19 14.98 -5.61
C PHE A 424 -19.80 13.53 -5.85
N ALA A 425 -19.98 12.72 -4.83
CA ALA A 425 -19.91 11.27 -4.92
C ALA A 425 -21.28 10.74 -4.50
N ASP A 426 -21.96 10.00 -5.38
CA ASP A 426 -23.40 9.76 -5.25
C ASP A 426 -24.17 11.11 -5.11
N ASN A 427 -24.86 11.32 -3.98
CA ASN A 427 -25.58 12.54 -3.63
C ASN A 427 -24.85 13.43 -2.61
N ASP A 428 -23.72 12.97 -2.09
CA ASP A 428 -22.99 13.68 -1.04
C ASP A 428 -22.03 14.70 -1.65
N SER A 429 -22.16 15.97 -1.24
CA SER A 429 -21.18 17.01 -1.59
C SER A 429 -19.91 16.77 -0.79
N ILE A 430 -18.81 16.60 -1.51
CA ILE A 430 -17.51 16.24 -0.92
C ILE A 430 -16.67 17.49 -0.69
N THR A 431 -16.48 18.29 -1.74
CA THR A 431 -15.66 19.52 -1.68
C THR A 431 -15.99 20.42 -2.88
N SER A 432 -15.58 21.68 -2.81
CA SER A 432 -15.73 22.65 -3.89
C SER A 432 -14.45 23.45 -4.09
N TRP A 433 -14.18 23.84 -5.33
CA TRP A 433 -13.02 24.62 -5.71
C TRP A 433 -13.40 25.78 -6.62
N ASP A 434 -12.87 26.95 -6.33
CA ASP A 434 -12.93 28.10 -7.23
C ASP A 434 -11.82 28.02 -8.27
N ILE A 435 -12.18 28.15 -9.54
CA ILE A 435 -11.23 28.26 -10.66
C ILE A 435 -11.36 29.67 -11.21
N ARG A 436 -10.32 30.50 -11.07
CA ARG A 436 -10.41 31.96 -11.35
C ARG A 436 -9.52 32.46 -12.49
N LYS A 437 -8.64 31.63 -13.04
CA LYS A 437 -7.60 32.01 -14.00
C LYS A 437 -7.61 31.13 -15.25
N PRO A 438 -7.11 31.62 -16.40
CA PRO A 438 -7.10 30.91 -17.67
C PRO A 438 -6.09 29.76 -17.81
N GLY A 439 -5.13 29.63 -16.89
CA GLY A 439 -4.25 28.46 -16.84
C GLY A 439 -4.92 27.25 -16.22
N PHE A 440 -4.44 26.05 -16.58
CA PHE A 440 -4.84 24.81 -15.91
C PHE A 440 -4.43 24.85 -14.45
N GLN A 441 -5.37 24.59 -13.57
CA GLN A 441 -5.18 24.51 -12.13
C GLN A 441 -5.49 23.08 -11.71
N MET A 442 -4.52 22.41 -11.09
CA MET A 442 -4.75 21.09 -10.52
C MET A 442 -5.67 21.24 -9.31
N ARG A 443 -6.66 20.35 -9.22
CA ARG A 443 -7.56 20.22 -8.08
C ARG A 443 -7.59 18.78 -7.64
N ASP A 444 -7.63 18.61 -6.33
CA ASP A 444 -7.50 17.35 -5.67
C ASP A 444 -8.37 17.29 -4.40
N CYS A 445 -8.72 16.08 -4.01
CA CYS A 445 -9.33 15.80 -2.72
C CYS A 445 -8.79 14.50 -2.14
N LEU A 446 -8.58 14.52 -0.83
CA LEU A 446 -8.22 13.35 -0.04
C LEU A 446 -9.44 12.94 0.80
N CYS A 447 -10.22 11.99 0.32
CA CYS A 447 -11.43 11.55 0.99
C CYS A 447 -11.80 10.14 0.56
N PRO A 448 -12.43 9.31 1.43
CA PRO A 448 -12.96 8.03 0.99
C PRO A 448 -14.08 8.29 -0.02
N LEU A 449 -13.84 8.04 -1.31
CA LEU A 449 -14.84 8.24 -2.33
C LEU A 449 -15.67 6.96 -2.45
N LYS A 450 -16.97 7.06 -2.18
CA LYS A 450 -17.91 6.01 -2.61
C LYS A 450 -18.31 6.34 -4.03
N ASP A 451 -17.74 5.62 -4.99
CA ASP A 451 -18.00 5.81 -6.42
C ASP A 451 -18.78 4.63 -7.00
N SER A 452 -19.46 3.87 -6.13
CA SER A 452 -20.83 3.43 -6.42
C SER A 452 -21.67 4.64 -6.88
N GLY A 453 -22.78 4.60 -7.60
CA GLY A 453 -23.51 5.81 -8.12
C GLY A 453 -22.76 6.91 -8.92
N GLY A 454 -21.42 6.95 -8.95
CA GLY A 454 -20.63 7.75 -9.90
C GLY A 454 -20.03 9.01 -9.28
N ILE A 455 -18.99 9.56 -9.94
CA ILE A 455 -18.38 10.83 -9.53
C ILE A 455 -19.00 11.93 -10.40
N THR A 456 -19.58 12.95 -9.77
CA THR A 456 -20.20 14.08 -10.49
C THR A 456 -19.48 15.37 -10.15
N LEU A 457 -19.06 16.12 -11.17
CA LEU A 457 -18.65 17.51 -11.00
C LEU A 457 -19.83 18.41 -11.33
N ARG A 458 -20.26 19.24 -10.38
CA ARG A 458 -21.22 20.33 -10.62
C ARG A 458 -20.46 21.62 -10.80
N ILE A 459 -20.65 22.29 -11.93
CA ILE A 459 -20.02 23.56 -12.24
C ILE A 459 -21.08 24.66 -12.14
N ASP A 460 -20.89 25.52 -11.17
CA ASP A 460 -21.73 26.68 -10.89
C ASP A 460 -21.12 27.95 -11.53
N SER A 461 -21.97 28.92 -11.86
CA SER A 461 -21.60 30.24 -12.39
C SER A 461 -21.08 30.29 -13.85
N MET A 462 -21.35 29.27 -14.68
CA MET A 462 -21.16 29.38 -16.13
C MET A 462 -22.35 30.08 -16.80
N ALA A 463 -22.09 31.12 -17.59
CA ALA A 463 -23.09 31.70 -18.49
C ALA A 463 -23.14 30.91 -19.81
N ALA A 464 -24.21 31.07 -20.59
CA ALA A 464 -24.29 30.48 -21.92
C ALA A 464 -23.07 30.85 -22.78
N ASN A 465 -22.48 29.84 -23.44
CA ASN A 465 -21.21 29.90 -24.20
C ASN A 465 -19.92 30.07 -23.39
N ASP A 466 -19.97 30.15 -22.07
CA ASP A 466 -18.75 30.03 -21.28
C ASP A 466 -18.17 28.61 -21.43
N SER A 467 -16.85 28.50 -21.36
CA SER A 467 -16.13 27.26 -21.58
C SER A 467 -15.22 26.89 -20.41
N LEU A 468 -15.23 25.61 -20.06
CA LEU A 468 -14.36 24.98 -19.08
C LEU A 468 -13.56 23.89 -19.78
N ALA A 469 -12.24 24.00 -19.73
CA ALA A 469 -11.32 22.98 -20.23
C ALA A 469 -10.81 22.11 -19.07
N LEU A 470 -10.77 20.80 -19.28
CA LEU A 470 -10.38 19.79 -18.29
C LEU A 470 -9.31 18.88 -18.90
N LEU A 471 -8.27 18.60 -18.11
CA LEU A 471 -7.33 17.50 -18.33
C LEU A 471 -7.74 16.30 -17.48
N SER A 472 -7.26 15.13 -17.87
CA SER A 472 -7.68 13.81 -17.38
C SER A 472 -7.91 13.69 -15.86
N PHE A 473 -8.79 12.75 -15.52
CA PHE A 473 -9.15 12.41 -14.16
C PHE A 473 -8.35 11.23 -13.65
N HIS A 474 -7.92 11.33 -12.41
CA HIS A 474 -7.13 10.29 -11.77
C HIS A 474 -7.66 10.01 -10.37
N LEU A 475 -7.67 8.72 -10.00
CA LEU A 475 -8.07 8.26 -8.68
C LEU A 475 -7.02 7.29 -8.17
N TYR A 476 -6.48 7.53 -7.00
CA TYR A 476 -5.63 6.59 -6.28
C TYR A 476 -6.41 5.97 -5.13
N ARG A 477 -6.44 4.64 -5.06
CA ARG A 477 -7.17 3.87 -4.03
C ARG A 477 -6.44 2.59 -3.66
N GLY A 478 -6.19 2.39 -2.36
CA GLY A 478 -5.56 1.19 -1.80
C GLY A 478 -4.09 1.06 -2.20
N HIS A 479 -3.82 0.62 -3.42
CA HIS A 479 -2.51 0.62 -4.10
C HIS A 479 -2.68 0.62 -5.63
N THR A 480 -3.83 1.08 -6.10
CA THR A 480 -4.18 1.09 -7.52
C THR A 480 -4.41 2.52 -7.94
N LEU A 481 -3.72 2.91 -9.01
CA LEU A 481 -3.93 4.16 -9.70
C LEU A 481 -4.87 3.90 -10.88
N TYR A 482 -5.91 4.72 -10.97
CA TYR A 482 -6.90 4.74 -12.01
C TYR A 482 -6.75 6.05 -12.80
N SER A 483 -6.77 5.98 -14.13
CA SER A 483 -6.74 7.14 -15.02
C SER A 483 -7.85 7.02 -16.06
N LEU A 484 -8.63 8.09 -16.20
CA LEU A 484 -9.62 8.22 -17.26
C LEU A 484 -9.00 9.02 -18.41
N SER A 485 -8.35 8.31 -19.33
CA SER A 485 -7.57 8.91 -20.44
C SER A 485 -8.14 8.63 -21.83
N ASP A 486 -9.24 7.87 -21.94
CA ASP A 486 -9.76 7.42 -23.24
C ASP A 486 -10.95 8.25 -23.77
N ARG A 487 -11.02 8.34 -25.10
CA ARG A 487 -11.82 9.30 -25.87
C ARG A 487 -13.33 9.05 -25.72
N VAL A 488 -14.05 10.14 -25.42
CA VAL A 488 -15.51 10.40 -25.40
C VAL A 488 -16.45 9.21 -25.69
N SER A 489 -17.32 8.98 -24.70
CA SER A 489 -18.49 8.10 -24.67
C SER A 489 -18.20 6.59 -24.66
N PRO A 490 -18.62 5.85 -23.62
CA PRO A 490 -19.69 6.18 -22.66
C PRO A 490 -19.25 6.70 -21.27
N TYR A 491 -17.98 7.06 -21.07
CA TYR A 491 -17.46 7.30 -19.70
C TYR A 491 -17.68 8.70 -19.10
N LEU A 492 -18.16 9.66 -19.89
CA LEU A 492 -18.43 11.04 -19.48
C LEU A 492 -19.76 11.49 -20.08
N THR A 493 -20.70 11.92 -19.23
CA THR A 493 -21.97 12.51 -19.66
C THR A 493 -22.13 13.89 -19.06
N ALA A 494 -22.56 14.86 -19.86
CA ALA A 494 -22.73 16.25 -19.43
C ALA A 494 -24.21 16.65 -19.45
N GLU A 495 -24.70 17.23 -18.35
CA GLU A 495 -25.99 17.90 -18.27
C GLU A 495 -25.79 19.41 -18.43
N ASN A 496 -26.69 20.08 -19.16
CA ASN A 496 -26.68 21.53 -19.40
C ASN A 496 -25.41 22.10 -20.08
N ALA A 497 -24.56 21.24 -20.65
CA ALA A 497 -23.42 21.63 -21.46
C ALA A 497 -23.23 20.70 -22.65
N SER A 498 -22.56 21.21 -23.68
CA SER A 498 -22.11 20.45 -24.83
C SER A 498 -20.63 20.08 -24.64
N PRO A 499 -20.29 18.79 -24.51
CA PRO A 499 -18.90 18.36 -24.40
C PRO A 499 -18.22 18.31 -25.78
N HIS A 500 -17.03 18.88 -25.88
CA HIS A 500 -16.18 18.86 -27.06
C HIS A 500 -14.79 18.34 -26.68
N LEU A 501 -14.25 17.40 -27.45
CA LEU A 501 -12.87 16.98 -27.30
C LEU A 501 -12.01 17.70 -28.34
N ASN A 502 -11.08 18.54 -27.89
CA ASN A 502 -10.14 19.23 -28.78
C ASN A 502 -8.71 18.83 -28.43
N GLY A 503 -8.09 18.01 -29.29
CA GLY A 503 -6.69 17.61 -29.13
C GLY A 503 -6.38 16.93 -27.78
N GLY A 504 -7.34 16.19 -27.19
CA GLY A 504 -7.17 15.52 -25.90
C GLY A 504 -7.65 16.31 -24.67
N ILE A 505 -8.02 17.59 -24.86
CA ILE A 505 -8.59 18.44 -23.81
C ILE A 505 -10.12 18.34 -23.85
N TYR A 506 -10.74 18.06 -22.71
CA TYR A 506 -12.20 18.02 -22.59
C TYR A 506 -12.74 19.43 -22.35
N ILE A 507 -13.48 19.97 -23.30
CA ILE A 507 -14.06 21.31 -23.24
C ILE A 507 -15.57 21.19 -23.03
N LEU A 508 -16.07 21.73 -21.93
CA LEU A 508 -17.50 21.87 -21.67
C LEU A 508 -17.94 23.27 -22.02
N VAL A 509 -18.95 23.40 -22.89
CA VAL A 509 -19.57 24.68 -23.24
C VAL A 509 -20.99 24.72 -22.67
N ALA A 510 -21.30 25.67 -21.80
CA ALA A 510 -22.61 25.74 -21.15
C ALA A 510 -23.73 26.10 -22.16
N ASN A 511 -24.84 25.35 -22.12
CA ASN A 511 -25.98 25.52 -23.01
C ASN A 511 -26.93 26.64 -22.56
N SER A 512 -26.94 26.99 -21.26
CA SER A 512 -27.80 28.03 -20.69
C SER A 512 -27.12 28.75 -19.52
N SER A 513 -27.56 29.97 -19.20
CA SER A 513 -27.00 30.77 -18.09
C SER A 513 -27.64 30.52 -16.72
N TYR A 514 -28.67 29.67 -16.64
CA TYR A 514 -29.51 29.55 -15.44
C TYR A 514 -29.40 28.20 -14.74
N ALA A 515 -28.98 27.14 -15.45
CA ALA A 515 -28.84 25.80 -14.89
C ALA A 515 -27.35 25.44 -14.70
N PRO A 516 -26.96 24.87 -13.54
CA PRO A 516 -25.59 24.43 -13.34
C PRO A 516 -25.24 23.30 -14.31
N VAL A 517 -24.01 23.33 -14.81
CA VAL A 517 -23.49 22.24 -15.65
C VAL A 517 -23.14 21.08 -14.73
N LYS A 518 -23.48 19.86 -15.10
CA LYS A 518 -22.99 18.66 -14.40
C LYS A 518 -22.21 17.79 -15.35
N LEU A 519 -21.08 17.28 -14.90
CA LEU A 519 -20.28 16.28 -15.60
C LEU A 519 -20.26 15.01 -14.75
N HIS A 520 -20.92 13.97 -15.24
CA HIS A 520 -20.93 12.65 -14.62
C HIS A 520 -19.81 11.81 -15.21
N LEU A 521 -18.98 11.27 -14.33
CA LEU A 521 -17.91 10.34 -14.63
C LEU A 521 -18.40 8.92 -14.34
N ALA A 522 -18.15 7.99 -15.25
CA ALA A 522 -18.35 6.57 -14.99
C ALA A 522 -17.55 6.13 -13.75
N GLY A 523 -18.05 5.15 -13.01
CA GLY A 523 -17.36 4.61 -11.83
C GLY A 523 -15.93 4.13 -12.14
N SER A 524 -15.02 4.23 -11.17
CA SER A 524 -13.58 3.96 -11.37
C SER A 524 -13.28 2.53 -11.84
N ALA A 525 -14.23 1.60 -11.67
CA ALA A 525 -14.13 0.25 -12.22
C ALA A 525 -13.92 0.21 -13.74
N ALA A 526 -14.43 1.22 -14.46
CA ALA A 526 -14.31 1.35 -15.91
C ALA A 526 -13.03 2.06 -16.37
N TRP A 527 -12.26 2.66 -15.46
CA TRP A 527 -11.08 3.46 -15.81
C TRP A 527 -9.87 2.58 -16.09
N GLU A 528 -8.90 3.10 -16.85
CA GLU A 528 -7.62 2.42 -17.00
C GLU A 528 -6.96 2.33 -15.63
N LYS A 529 -6.40 1.17 -15.26
CA LYS A 529 -5.75 1.00 -13.96
C LYS A 529 -4.40 0.33 -14.02
N THR A 530 -3.57 0.67 -13.05
CA THR A 530 -2.32 -0.03 -12.75
C THR A 530 -2.16 -0.16 -11.25
N SER A 531 -1.69 -1.31 -10.79
CA SER A 531 -1.28 -1.45 -9.39
C SER A 531 0.14 -0.91 -9.24
N LEU A 532 0.37 -0.13 -8.19
CA LEU A 532 1.69 0.39 -7.83
C LEU A 532 2.61 -0.71 -7.28
N ASN A 533 2.03 -1.84 -6.86
CA ASN A 533 2.72 -3.00 -6.34
C ASN A 533 2.86 -4.12 -7.40
N ALA A 534 2.34 -3.95 -8.61
CA ALA A 534 2.18 -5.07 -9.54
C ALA A 534 3.49 -5.60 -10.13
N HIS A 535 3.60 -6.92 -10.06
CA HIS A 535 4.54 -7.75 -10.81
C HIS A 535 3.86 -8.21 -12.13
N PRO A 536 4.13 -7.60 -13.30
CA PRO A 536 3.46 -7.98 -14.54
C PRO A 536 3.64 -9.47 -14.92
N PRO A 537 2.59 -10.14 -15.45
CA PRO A 537 2.66 -11.50 -15.98
C PRO A 537 3.65 -11.68 -17.14
N ALA A 538 4.02 -10.58 -17.82
CA ALA A 538 5.03 -10.56 -18.87
C ALA A 538 6.43 -10.94 -18.36
N ARG A 539 6.72 -10.72 -17.05
CA ARG A 539 8.00 -11.07 -16.40
C ARG A 539 8.29 -12.57 -16.54
N VAL A 540 7.27 -13.41 -16.36
CA VAL A 540 7.39 -14.87 -16.39
C VAL A 540 7.78 -15.39 -17.78
N LYS A 541 7.33 -14.75 -18.87
CA LYS A 541 7.58 -15.22 -20.25
C LYS A 541 9.05 -15.10 -20.66
N TRP A 542 9.70 -13.97 -20.39
CA TRP A 542 11.13 -13.78 -20.70
C TRP A 542 12.02 -14.64 -19.81
N LEU A 543 11.64 -14.81 -18.54
CA LEU A 543 12.27 -15.75 -17.62
C LEU A 543 12.23 -17.18 -18.15
N ILE A 544 11.09 -17.65 -18.65
CA ILE A 544 10.94 -18.97 -19.28
C ILE A 544 11.80 -19.08 -20.55
N PHE A 545 11.87 -18.04 -21.38
CA PHE A 545 12.65 -18.06 -22.62
C PHE A 545 14.16 -18.18 -22.36
N SER A 546 14.74 -17.30 -21.53
CA SER A 546 16.16 -17.36 -21.16
C SER A 546 16.50 -18.66 -20.42
N PHE A 547 15.55 -19.20 -19.67
CA PHE A 547 15.64 -20.52 -19.05
C PHE A 547 15.78 -21.64 -20.09
N ILE A 548 14.89 -21.70 -21.08
CA ILE A 548 14.92 -22.74 -22.13
C ILE A 548 16.27 -22.70 -22.85
N LEU A 549 16.80 -21.52 -23.14
CA LEU A 549 18.08 -21.36 -23.81
C LEU A 549 19.26 -21.90 -22.96
N ALA A 550 19.33 -21.55 -21.68
CA ALA A 550 20.37 -22.05 -20.76
C ALA A 550 20.25 -23.57 -20.52
N PHE A 551 19.02 -24.10 -20.47
CA PHE A 551 18.77 -25.53 -20.35
C PHE A 551 19.22 -26.31 -21.59
N ILE A 552 18.91 -25.80 -22.79
CA ILE A 552 19.41 -26.34 -24.05
C ILE A 552 20.95 -26.29 -24.06
N PHE A 553 21.56 -25.21 -23.60
CA PHE A 553 23.02 -25.09 -23.51
C PHE A 553 23.64 -26.14 -22.58
N LEU A 554 23.03 -26.43 -21.43
CA LEU A 554 23.47 -27.50 -20.52
C LEU A 554 23.37 -28.89 -21.16
N LEU A 555 22.32 -29.14 -21.95
CA LEU A 555 22.16 -30.39 -22.70
C LEU A 555 23.24 -30.55 -23.78
N ILE A 556 23.66 -29.45 -24.41
CA ILE A 556 24.72 -29.45 -25.44
C ILE A 556 26.10 -29.61 -24.80
N THR A 557 26.39 -28.86 -23.73
CA THR A 557 27.74 -28.78 -23.15
C THR A 557 28.09 -29.93 -22.21
N THR A 558 27.10 -30.59 -21.61
CA THR A 558 27.31 -31.76 -20.73
C THR A 558 28.40 -31.57 -19.66
N PRO A 559 28.42 -30.45 -18.92
CA PRO A 559 29.51 -30.14 -18.00
C PRO A 559 29.65 -31.22 -16.92
N SER A 560 30.83 -31.35 -16.31
CA SER A 560 30.97 -32.18 -15.10
C SER A 560 30.16 -31.59 -13.94
N LEU A 561 29.81 -32.42 -12.95
CA LEU A 561 29.07 -31.95 -11.77
C LEU A 561 29.85 -30.89 -10.99
N LYS A 562 31.17 -31.01 -10.92
CA LYS A 562 32.04 -30.03 -10.26
C LYS A 562 31.95 -28.68 -10.96
N ALA A 563 32.09 -28.65 -12.29
CA ALA A 563 31.97 -27.43 -13.08
C ALA A 563 30.56 -26.82 -12.97
N PHE A 564 29.52 -27.65 -13.07
CA PHE A 564 28.13 -27.21 -12.92
C PHE A 564 27.85 -26.59 -11.54
N LEU A 565 28.19 -27.28 -10.45
CA LEU A 565 27.92 -26.77 -9.10
C LEU A 565 28.74 -25.51 -8.79
N THR A 566 29.97 -25.43 -9.30
CA THR A 566 30.80 -24.22 -9.16
C THR A 566 30.14 -23.05 -9.90
N ALA A 567 29.78 -23.23 -11.17
CA ALA A 567 29.10 -22.21 -11.97
C ALA A 567 27.76 -21.78 -11.36
N LEU A 568 26.94 -22.75 -10.90
CA LEU A 568 25.65 -22.48 -10.26
C LEU A 568 25.82 -21.68 -8.97
N SER A 569 26.76 -22.06 -8.11
CA SER A 569 26.98 -21.38 -6.82
C SER A 569 27.45 -19.93 -7.03
N ILE A 570 28.31 -19.71 -8.03
CA ILE A 570 28.80 -18.37 -8.37
C ILE A 570 27.67 -17.53 -8.96
N SER A 571 26.90 -18.06 -9.90
CA SER A 571 25.75 -17.36 -10.47
C SER A 571 24.68 -17.03 -9.44
N LEU A 572 24.45 -17.92 -8.46
CA LEU A 572 23.60 -17.65 -7.30
C LEU A 572 24.18 -16.54 -6.43
N GLY A 573 25.48 -16.57 -6.13
CA GLY A 573 26.16 -15.51 -5.39
C GLY A 573 26.09 -14.15 -6.09
N VAL A 574 26.27 -14.14 -7.42
CA VAL A 574 26.10 -12.96 -8.28
C VAL A 574 24.66 -12.45 -8.22
N LEU A 575 23.67 -13.33 -8.33
CA LEU A 575 22.24 -12.96 -8.21
C LEU A 575 21.89 -12.41 -6.82
N LEU A 576 22.40 -13.04 -5.75
CA LEU A 576 22.20 -12.57 -4.38
C LEU A 576 22.90 -11.23 -4.15
N LEU A 577 24.08 -11.03 -4.72
CA LEU A 577 24.79 -9.75 -4.71
C LEU A 577 23.99 -8.70 -5.49
N PHE A 578 23.47 -9.01 -6.68
CA PHE A 578 22.58 -8.12 -7.45
C PHE A 578 21.38 -7.69 -6.61
N TYR A 579 20.69 -8.66 -6.00
CA TYR A 579 19.57 -8.40 -5.12
C TYR A 579 19.97 -7.54 -3.92
N TRP A 580 21.10 -7.86 -3.27
CA TRP A 580 21.61 -7.11 -2.13
C TRP A 580 22.11 -5.70 -2.49
N LEU A 581 22.52 -5.41 -3.72
CA LEU A 581 22.93 -4.06 -4.12
C LEU A 581 21.75 -3.22 -4.64
N THR A 582 20.67 -3.85 -5.11
CA THR A 582 19.50 -3.22 -5.75
C THR A 582 18.94 -2.01 -5.00
N PRO A 583 18.82 -2.01 -3.66
CA PRO A 583 18.21 -0.89 -2.95
C PRO A 583 19.08 0.38 -2.90
N ASP A 584 20.35 0.31 -3.29
CA ASP A 584 21.27 1.45 -3.42
C ASP A 584 21.35 1.96 -4.88
N ILE A 585 20.46 1.49 -5.77
CA ILE A 585 20.42 1.83 -7.20
C ILE A 585 19.19 2.68 -7.50
N PHE A 586 19.42 3.96 -7.75
CA PHE A 586 18.40 4.95 -8.06
C PHE A 586 18.20 5.09 -9.57
N GLY A 587 16.98 5.44 -9.96
CA GLY A 587 16.72 6.01 -11.26
C GLY A 587 17.08 7.50 -11.27
N LYS A 588 16.98 8.12 -12.44
CA LYS A 588 17.12 9.56 -12.61
C LYS A 588 15.96 10.14 -13.40
N ILE A 589 15.62 11.37 -13.05
CA ILE A 589 14.96 12.28 -13.99
C ILE A 589 15.99 13.23 -14.52
N VAL A 590 15.88 13.47 -15.81
CA VAL A 590 16.65 14.45 -16.58
C VAL A 590 15.63 15.38 -17.24
N ILE A 591 15.67 16.66 -16.93
CA ILE A 591 14.90 17.70 -17.60
C ILE A 591 15.86 18.45 -18.52
N GLU A 592 15.55 18.45 -19.80
CA GLU A 592 16.26 19.15 -20.87
C GLU A 592 15.31 20.21 -21.45
N THR A 593 15.72 21.47 -21.47
CA THR A 593 14.90 22.58 -22.01
C THR A 593 15.71 23.47 -22.95
N SER A 594 15.06 24.08 -23.95
CA SER A 594 15.70 25.13 -24.76
C SER A 594 15.58 26.52 -24.13
N THR A 595 14.59 26.73 -23.24
CA THR A 595 14.51 27.94 -22.40
C THR A 595 15.35 27.78 -21.13
N PRO A 596 16.21 28.74 -20.77
CA PRO A 596 17.04 28.65 -19.56
C PRO A 596 16.19 28.78 -18.29
N GLN A 597 16.31 27.83 -17.37
CA GLN A 597 15.64 27.83 -16.07
C GLN A 597 16.62 28.09 -14.93
N ARG A 598 16.27 29.03 -14.02
CA ARG A 598 17.11 29.32 -12.85
C ARG A 598 17.16 28.15 -11.89
N TYR A 599 16.05 27.44 -11.75
CA TYR A 599 15.91 26.26 -10.91
C TYR A 599 14.91 25.26 -11.51
N ALA A 600 14.87 24.06 -10.93
CA ALA A 600 13.73 23.15 -11.03
C ALA A 600 13.55 22.49 -9.66
N GLU A 601 12.31 22.17 -9.30
CA GLU A 601 12.02 21.41 -8.09
C GLU A 601 11.30 20.11 -8.46
N ILE A 602 11.86 18.98 -8.03
CA ILE A 602 11.31 17.66 -8.35
C ILE A 602 10.82 17.00 -7.07
N PHE A 603 9.54 16.69 -7.02
CA PHE A 603 8.93 15.92 -5.96
C PHE A 603 8.90 14.45 -6.35
N ASN A 604 9.28 13.59 -5.42
CA ASN A 604 9.22 12.14 -5.59
C ASN A 604 8.60 11.50 -4.35
N SER A 605 7.38 10.96 -4.50
CA SER A 605 6.50 10.57 -3.40
C SER A 605 5.98 9.13 -3.53
N PRO A 606 5.85 8.38 -2.42
CA PRO A 606 5.16 7.08 -2.41
C PRO A 606 3.68 7.20 -2.73
N ASP A 607 3.07 8.33 -2.37
CA ASP A 607 1.64 8.61 -2.54
C ASP A 607 1.44 9.75 -3.53
N ALA A 608 0.23 9.86 -4.07
CA ALA A 608 -0.14 10.95 -5.00
C ALA A 608 -0.16 12.35 -4.36
N ILE A 609 0.06 12.42 -3.03
CA ILE A 609 0.22 13.66 -2.26
C ILE A 609 1.69 14.06 -2.23
N PHE A 610 1.99 15.27 -2.70
CA PHE A 610 3.34 15.82 -2.73
C PHE A 610 3.61 16.66 -1.48
N LYS A 611 4.55 16.21 -0.65
CA LYS A 611 5.03 16.94 0.54
C LYS A 611 6.40 17.56 0.25
N LYS A 612 6.70 18.72 0.84
CA LYS A 612 7.99 19.40 0.66
C LYS A 612 9.19 18.54 1.08
N ASP A 613 9.02 17.68 2.09
CA ASP A 613 10.07 16.73 2.52
C ASP A 613 10.44 15.69 1.44
N ASN A 614 9.60 15.52 0.42
CA ASN A 614 9.83 14.64 -0.74
C ASN A 614 10.39 15.39 -1.96
N SER A 615 10.71 16.69 -1.83
CA SER A 615 11.22 17.49 -2.94
C SER A 615 12.74 17.55 -3.00
N THR A 616 13.26 17.74 -4.20
CA THR A 616 14.66 18.03 -4.46
C THR A 616 14.74 19.30 -5.28
N PHE A 617 15.23 20.36 -4.65
CA PHE A 617 15.49 21.63 -5.32
C PHE A 617 16.82 21.58 -6.06
N ILE A 618 16.82 21.95 -7.34
CA ILE A 618 17.97 21.83 -8.24
C ILE A 618 18.35 23.22 -8.76
N LYS A 619 19.53 23.69 -8.34
CA LYS A 619 20.23 24.84 -8.95
C LYS A 619 21.41 24.33 -9.76
N GLY A 620 21.80 25.03 -10.82
CA GLY A 620 22.91 24.61 -11.69
C GLY A 620 22.66 24.96 -13.16
N ASN A 621 23.12 24.09 -14.06
CA ASN A 621 23.00 24.29 -15.51
C ASN A 621 21.57 24.73 -15.90
N PRO A 622 21.39 25.87 -16.59
CA PRO A 622 20.07 26.41 -16.89
C PRO A 622 19.26 25.59 -17.89
N TYR A 623 19.89 24.74 -18.70
CA TYR A 623 19.23 23.95 -19.75
C TYR A 623 19.08 22.46 -19.40
N LEU A 624 19.76 22.00 -18.34
CA LEU A 624 19.82 20.60 -17.93
C LEU A 624 19.70 20.47 -16.41
N LYS A 625 18.61 19.85 -15.93
CA LYS A 625 18.39 19.57 -14.50
C LYS A 625 18.27 18.07 -14.28
N ASN A 626 18.90 17.57 -13.21
CA ASN A 626 18.89 16.15 -12.88
C ASN A 626 18.49 15.93 -11.42
N ALA A 627 17.64 14.93 -11.15
CA ALA A 627 17.37 14.42 -9.81
C ALA A 627 17.50 12.90 -9.76
N GLU A 628 17.94 12.39 -8.61
CA GLU A 628 17.80 10.98 -8.25
C GLU A 628 16.37 10.68 -7.81
N ILE A 629 15.88 9.50 -8.17
CA ILE A 629 14.52 9.08 -7.90
C ILE A 629 14.42 7.57 -7.66
N ALA A 630 13.50 7.19 -6.79
CA ALA A 630 13.27 5.81 -6.38
C ALA A 630 11.92 5.27 -6.90
N PHE A 631 11.77 5.12 -8.22
CA PHE A 631 10.50 4.73 -8.87
C PHE A 631 9.76 3.56 -8.22
N ASN A 632 10.48 2.53 -7.79
CA ASN A 632 9.88 1.33 -7.21
C ASN A 632 9.19 1.61 -5.87
N LYS A 633 9.67 2.62 -5.12
CA LYS A 633 9.16 2.98 -3.80
C LYS A 633 8.29 4.23 -3.84
N LYS A 634 8.53 5.08 -4.83
CA LYS A 634 7.96 6.41 -4.96
C LYS A 634 7.62 6.65 -6.45
N PRO A 635 6.45 6.15 -6.90
CA PRO A 635 6.07 6.19 -8.31
C PRO A 635 5.49 7.55 -8.74
N PHE A 636 5.02 8.36 -7.80
CA PHE A 636 4.44 9.67 -8.10
C PHE A 636 5.52 10.74 -8.15
N ILE A 637 5.56 11.45 -9.26
CA ILE A 637 6.52 12.51 -9.49
C ILE A 637 5.79 13.77 -9.91
N ARG A 638 6.26 14.90 -9.38
CA ARG A 638 5.87 16.24 -9.82
C ARG A 638 7.14 17.03 -10.14
N CYS A 639 7.12 17.77 -11.26
CA CYS A 639 8.23 18.56 -11.76
C CYS A 639 7.80 20.01 -11.90
N ASP A 640 8.35 20.87 -11.05
CA ASP A 640 8.04 22.29 -11.02
C ASP A 640 9.00 23.05 -11.91
N LEU A 641 8.46 24.04 -12.62
CA LEU A 641 9.18 24.94 -13.51
C LEU A 641 9.54 26.24 -12.79
N ASP A 642 10.48 26.99 -13.38
CA ASP A 642 10.80 28.35 -12.94
C ASP A 642 9.61 29.29 -13.18
N ASP A 643 8.93 29.65 -12.09
CA ASP A 643 7.77 30.54 -12.02
C ASP A 643 7.99 31.96 -12.57
N SER A 644 9.24 32.38 -12.77
CA SER A 644 9.53 33.68 -13.38
C SER A 644 9.50 33.71 -14.90
N LEU A 645 9.52 32.54 -15.54
CA LEU A 645 9.43 32.44 -16.99
C LEU A 645 7.97 32.64 -17.41
N LYS A 646 7.75 33.14 -18.64
CA LYS A 646 6.39 33.24 -19.21
C LYS A 646 6.09 32.10 -20.19
N LEU A 647 7.14 31.51 -20.75
CA LEU A 647 7.06 30.50 -21.80
C LEU A 647 8.24 29.56 -21.65
N VAL A 648 7.97 28.26 -21.79
CA VAL A 648 9.00 27.23 -21.83
C VAL A 648 8.84 26.40 -23.10
N THR A 649 9.90 26.34 -23.90
CA THR A 649 9.96 25.61 -25.16
C THR A 649 10.76 24.32 -25.01
N GLU A 650 10.31 23.27 -25.70
CA GLU A 650 10.96 21.95 -25.74
C GLU A 650 11.29 21.38 -24.35
N TYR A 651 10.30 21.34 -23.46
CA TYR A 651 10.46 20.73 -22.14
C TYR A 651 10.50 19.20 -22.26
N ASN A 652 11.71 18.67 -22.40
CA ASN A 652 11.96 17.24 -22.50
C ASN A 652 12.23 16.66 -21.12
N LEU A 653 11.35 15.78 -20.68
CA LEU A 653 11.53 14.99 -19.48
C LEU A 653 11.98 13.59 -19.86
N ALA A 654 13.11 13.16 -19.32
CA ALA A 654 13.59 11.79 -19.47
C ALA A 654 13.71 11.08 -18.12
N ILE A 655 13.12 9.90 -18.05
CA ILE A 655 13.36 8.95 -16.99
C ILE A 655 14.48 8.00 -17.42
N LYS A 656 15.50 7.86 -16.60
CA LYS A 656 16.64 6.96 -16.81
C LYS A 656 16.73 5.95 -15.68
N ASN A 657 17.07 4.72 -16.04
CA ASN A 657 17.40 3.66 -15.10
C ASN A 657 18.56 2.83 -15.67
N GLY A 658 19.79 3.24 -15.35
CA GLY A 658 20.98 2.80 -16.09
C GLY A 658 20.95 3.28 -17.55
N LEU A 659 21.25 2.38 -18.49
CA LEU A 659 21.18 2.59 -19.94
C LEU A 659 19.75 2.73 -20.47
N PHE A 660 18.74 2.25 -19.72
CA PHE A 660 17.37 2.36 -20.16
C PHE A 660 16.87 3.79 -19.96
N ARG A 661 16.40 4.41 -21.04
CA ARG A 661 15.91 5.79 -21.06
C ARG A 661 14.57 5.84 -21.76
N LYS A 662 13.60 6.54 -21.16
CA LYS A 662 12.38 6.96 -21.83
C LYS A 662 12.27 8.49 -21.73
N THR A 663 12.07 9.15 -22.85
CA THR A 663 11.95 10.60 -22.95
C THR A 663 10.58 10.98 -23.48
N TRP A 664 10.02 12.05 -22.94
CA TRP A 664 8.80 12.70 -23.40
C TRP A 664 9.05 14.19 -23.56
N ASN A 665 8.56 14.77 -24.65
CA ASN A 665 8.39 16.21 -24.73
C ASN A 665 7.02 16.53 -24.10
N LEU A 666 7.00 17.13 -22.90
CA LEU A 666 5.76 17.32 -22.15
C LEU A 666 4.79 18.26 -22.85
N ALA A 667 5.29 19.24 -23.61
CA ALA A 667 4.44 20.16 -24.36
C ALA A 667 3.78 19.50 -25.58
N GLN A 668 4.33 18.40 -26.09
CA GLN A 668 3.79 17.61 -27.22
C GLN A 668 3.13 16.31 -26.78
N THR A 669 3.17 15.99 -25.48
CA THR A 669 2.51 14.80 -24.95
C THR A 669 0.99 15.00 -25.02
N PRO A 670 0.21 13.97 -25.40
CA PRO A 670 -1.24 14.10 -25.45
C PRO A 670 -1.79 14.65 -24.11
N PRO A 671 -2.54 15.76 -24.12
CA PRO A 671 -3.01 16.44 -22.91
C PRO A 671 -3.81 15.54 -21.96
N GLU A 672 -4.47 14.51 -22.47
CA GLU A 672 -5.21 13.50 -21.70
C GLU A 672 -4.35 12.65 -20.76
N TYR A 673 -3.01 12.73 -20.83
CA TYR A 673 -2.13 12.05 -19.88
C TYR A 673 -1.46 12.99 -18.88
N LEU A 674 -1.63 14.30 -19.07
CA LEU A 674 -0.90 15.34 -18.33
C LEU A 674 -1.72 15.81 -17.14
N VAL A 675 -1.03 15.92 -16.00
CA VAL A 675 -1.49 16.73 -14.87
C VAL A 675 -0.69 18.03 -14.89
N ALA A 676 -1.37 19.16 -14.87
CA ALA A 676 -0.75 20.47 -14.96
C ALA A 676 -1.36 21.46 -13.98
N ASN A 677 -0.54 22.38 -13.47
CA ASN A 677 -0.98 23.47 -12.62
C ASN A 677 -0.25 24.76 -13.00
N ASP A 678 -0.95 25.90 -12.99
CA ASP A 678 -0.47 27.21 -13.43
C ASP A 678 0.17 27.21 -14.83
N LEU A 679 -0.25 26.27 -15.70
CA LEU A 679 0.26 26.10 -17.05
C LEU A 679 -0.87 26.17 -18.09
N PHE A 680 -0.57 26.73 -19.26
CA PHE A 680 -1.44 26.67 -20.43
C PHE A 680 -0.66 26.04 -21.59
N ILE A 681 -1.22 24.99 -22.20
CA ILE A 681 -0.55 24.23 -23.27
C ILE A 681 -1.28 24.49 -24.58
N TYR A 682 -0.55 25.03 -25.56
CA TYR A 682 -1.11 25.37 -26.86
C TYR A 682 -0.07 25.21 -27.96
N ASN A 683 -0.42 24.50 -29.04
CA ASN A 683 0.45 24.25 -30.20
C ASN A 683 1.87 23.75 -29.84
N GLY A 684 2.01 22.87 -28.84
CA GLY A 684 3.32 22.35 -28.44
C GLY A 684 4.17 23.31 -27.62
N LEU A 685 3.59 24.40 -27.11
CA LEU A 685 4.23 25.39 -26.25
C LEU A 685 3.59 25.41 -24.85
N CYS A 686 4.41 25.65 -23.83
CA CYS A 686 4.00 25.67 -22.43
C CYS A 686 4.11 27.09 -21.86
N TYR A 687 2.97 27.73 -21.62
CA TYR A 687 2.89 29.08 -21.05
C TYR A 687 2.68 29.00 -19.55
N ILE A 688 3.44 29.79 -18.80
CA ILE A 688 3.31 29.90 -17.35
C ILE A 688 2.31 31.02 -17.03
N THR A 689 1.33 30.72 -16.19
CA THR A 689 0.17 31.59 -15.92
C THR A 689 -0.01 31.93 -14.45
N GLY A 690 0.79 31.32 -13.56
CA GLY A 690 0.75 31.54 -12.12
C GLY A 690 2.10 31.26 -11.47
N ASN A 691 2.08 31.13 -10.15
CA ASN A 691 3.29 31.12 -9.32
C ASN A 691 3.70 29.70 -8.88
N ASP A 692 2.90 28.68 -9.21
CA ASP A 692 3.23 27.27 -8.94
C ASP A 692 3.16 26.40 -10.21
N PRO A 693 3.92 26.72 -11.29
CA PRO A 693 3.84 25.98 -12.54
C PRO A 693 4.48 24.60 -12.43
N PHE A 694 3.69 23.53 -12.62
CA PHE A 694 4.23 22.17 -12.59
C PHE A 694 3.53 21.18 -13.53
N PHE A 695 4.27 20.12 -13.87
CA PHE A 695 3.75 18.90 -14.46
C PHE A 695 3.77 17.74 -13.45
N GLY A 696 2.65 17.04 -13.32
CA GLY A 696 2.53 15.81 -12.55
C GLY A 696 2.60 14.57 -13.44
N LEU A 697 3.51 13.64 -13.13
CA LEU A 697 3.58 12.30 -13.72
C LEU A 697 2.71 11.32 -12.93
N GLY A 698 1.45 11.72 -12.70
CA GLY A 698 0.50 11.00 -11.87
C GLY A 698 -0.45 10.09 -12.66
N SER A 699 -0.28 9.93 -13.98
CA SER A 699 -1.18 9.10 -14.78
C SER A 699 -0.67 7.67 -14.92
N VAL A 700 -1.60 6.73 -15.17
CA VAL A 700 -1.29 5.33 -15.47
C VAL A 700 -0.28 5.22 -16.62
N PHE A 701 -0.37 6.11 -17.61
CA PHE A 701 0.56 6.20 -18.74
C PHE A 701 2.02 6.36 -18.28
N PHE A 702 2.33 7.34 -17.43
CA PHE A 702 3.70 7.56 -16.97
C PHE A 702 4.17 6.49 -15.97
N VAL A 703 3.30 6.13 -15.03
CA VAL A 703 3.62 5.16 -13.98
C VAL A 703 3.92 3.78 -14.56
N LYS A 704 3.15 3.30 -15.55
CA LYS A 704 3.43 2.03 -16.24
C LYS A 704 4.80 2.02 -16.92
N GLN A 705 5.21 3.13 -17.53
CA GLN A 705 6.51 3.23 -18.22
C GLN A 705 7.67 3.22 -17.22
N ALA A 706 7.51 3.90 -16.08
CA ALA A 706 8.49 3.86 -15.00
C ALA A 706 8.66 2.43 -14.44
N HIS A 707 7.56 1.73 -14.17
CA HIS A 707 7.60 0.32 -13.74
C HIS A 707 8.24 -0.57 -14.80
N LEU A 708 7.93 -0.37 -16.08
CA LEU A 708 8.54 -1.13 -17.17
C LEU A 708 10.07 -0.98 -17.14
N LEU A 709 10.60 0.25 -17.03
CA LEU A 709 12.05 0.48 -16.95
C LEU A 709 12.70 -0.15 -15.71
N ALA A 710 12.02 -0.11 -14.56
CA ALA A 710 12.45 -0.83 -13.37
C ALA A 710 12.53 -2.35 -13.61
N ASP A 711 11.56 -2.89 -14.33
CA ASP A 711 11.52 -4.31 -14.68
C ASP A 711 12.65 -4.68 -15.63
N TRP A 712 12.93 -3.89 -16.67
CA TRP A 712 14.03 -4.18 -17.61
C TRP A 712 15.37 -4.31 -16.90
N ARG A 713 15.66 -3.42 -15.95
CA ARG A 713 16.87 -3.50 -15.10
C ARG A 713 16.93 -4.81 -14.34
N LEU A 714 15.79 -5.24 -13.80
CA LEU A 714 15.66 -6.44 -13.01
C LEU A 714 15.93 -7.72 -13.83
N HIS A 715 15.36 -7.79 -15.05
CA HIS A 715 15.63 -8.89 -15.98
C HIS A 715 17.09 -8.90 -16.42
N ALA A 716 17.72 -7.73 -16.54
CA ALA A 716 19.13 -7.65 -16.89
C ALA A 716 20.03 -8.34 -15.85
N TYR A 717 19.73 -8.24 -14.55
CA TYR A 717 20.52 -8.94 -13.51
C TYR A 717 20.44 -10.46 -13.63
N ILE A 718 19.25 -10.99 -13.90
CA ILE A 718 19.05 -12.41 -14.14
C ILE A 718 19.80 -12.82 -15.41
N PHE A 719 19.66 -12.04 -16.48
CA PHE A 719 20.38 -12.27 -17.73
C PHE A 719 21.90 -12.29 -17.51
N ILE A 720 22.47 -11.38 -16.71
CA ILE A 720 23.89 -11.37 -16.38
C ILE A 720 24.27 -12.61 -15.57
N ALA A 721 23.48 -13.01 -14.57
CA ALA A 721 23.75 -14.21 -13.80
C ALA A 721 23.74 -15.48 -14.67
N LEU A 722 22.81 -15.55 -15.64
CA LEU A 722 22.74 -16.61 -16.65
C LEU A 722 23.92 -16.54 -17.64
N PHE A 723 24.31 -15.34 -18.06
CA PHE A 723 25.46 -15.14 -18.95
C PHE A 723 26.76 -15.58 -18.27
N VAL A 724 26.99 -15.15 -17.01
CA VAL A 724 28.09 -15.61 -16.17
C VAL A 724 28.06 -17.13 -16.05
N PHE A 725 26.88 -17.73 -15.81
CA PHE A 725 26.74 -19.18 -15.76
C PHE A 725 27.22 -19.85 -17.05
N VAL A 726 26.73 -19.39 -18.21
CA VAL A 726 27.09 -19.91 -19.54
C VAL A 726 28.58 -19.75 -19.83
N CYS A 727 29.19 -18.60 -19.48
CA CYS A 727 30.62 -18.37 -19.62
C CYS A 727 31.45 -19.33 -18.76
N LEU A 728 31.04 -19.56 -17.51
CA LEU A 728 31.72 -20.49 -16.60
C LEU A 728 31.61 -21.94 -17.08
N ILE A 729 30.45 -22.34 -17.61
CA ILE A 729 30.26 -23.67 -18.20
C ILE A 729 31.07 -23.82 -19.49
N SER A 730 31.17 -22.79 -20.33
CA SER A 730 32.02 -22.78 -21.51
C SER A 730 33.50 -22.93 -21.16
N GLY A 731 33.91 -22.37 -20.01
CA GLY A 731 35.24 -22.49 -19.41
C GLY A 731 35.44 -23.69 -18.49
N ALA A 732 34.51 -24.66 -18.44
CA ALA A 732 34.50 -25.75 -17.46
C ALA A 732 35.83 -26.53 -17.37
N ARG A 733 36.52 -26.71 -18.50
CA ARG A 733 37.84 -27.38 -18.57
C ARG A 733 38.94 -26.66 -17.79
N ILE A 734 38.84 -25.34 -17.63
CA ILE A 734 39.79 -24.53 -16.84
C ILE A 734 39.44 -24.65 -15.35
N ILE A 735 38.15 -24.57 -15.01
CA ILE A 735 37.65 -24.70 -13.63
C ILE A 735 38.04 -26.07 -13.03
N GLU A 736 38.02 -27.12 -13.86
CA GLU A 736 38.38 -28.47 -13.44
C GLU A 736 39.82 -28.60 -12.94
N ARG A 737 40.75 -27.74 -13.40
CA ARG A 737 42.18 -27.75 -13.03
C ARG A 737 42.45 -27.26 -11.60
N PHE A 738 41.53 -26.50 -11.01
CA PHE A 738 41.70 -25.90 -9.69
C PHE A 738 40.94 -26.70 -8.61
N LYS A 739 41.40 -26.64 -7.34
CA LYS A 739 40.62 -27.20 -6.23
C LYS A 739 39.36 -26.36 -6.03
N LEU A 740 38.24 -27.00 -5.63
CA LEU A 740 36.93 -26.35 -5.53
C LEU A 740 36.96 -25.04 -4.72
N HIS A 741 37.62 -25.02 -3.56
CA HIS A 741 37.73 -23.82 -2.73
C HIS A 741 38.57 -22.70 -3.38
N GLN A 742 39.63 -23.05 -4.13
CA GLN A 742 40.44 -22.06 -4.86
C GLN A 742 39.65 -21.45 -6.01
N SER A 743 38.91 -22.27 -6.77
CA SER A 743 38.00 -21.80 -7.80
C SER A 743 36.98 -20.84 -7.22
N ILE A 744 36.33 -21.21 -6.10
CA ILE A 744 35.33 -20.37 -5.43
C ILE A 744 35.94 -19.03 -5.00
N LEU A 745 37.12 -19.00 -4.38
CA LEU A 745 37.76 -17.75 -3.93
C LEU A 745 38.19 -16.85 -5.09
N VAL A 746 38.85 -17.40 -6.11
CA VAL A 746 39.27 -16.63 -7.30
C VAL A 746 38.06 -16.08 -8.05
N LEU A 747 36.98 -16.86 -8.13
CA LEU A 747 35.75 -16.43 -8.81
C LEU A 747 34.91 -15.47 -7.97
N LEU A 748 34.89 -15.59 -6.63
CA LEU A 748 34.33 -14.56 -5.75
C LEU A 748 35.08 -13.24 -5.90
N PHE A 749 36.40 -13.29 -5.91
CA PHE A 749 37.25 -12.12 -6.15
C PHE A 749 36.98 -11.52 -7.53
N ALA A 750 36.90 -12.34 -8.58
CA ALA A 750 36.56 -11.87 -9.92
C ALA A 750 35.15 -11.26 -9.97
N VAL A 751 34.15 -11.90 -9.36
CA VAL A 751 32.80 -11.34 -9.25
C VAL A 751 32.85 -10.00 -8.52
N MET A 752 33.57 -9.87 -7.40
CA MET A 752 33.69 -8.60 -6.69
C MET A 752 34.42 -7.54 -7.53
N ALA A 753 35.51 -7.88 -8.21
CA ALA A 753 36.30 -6.96 -9.02
C ALA A 753 35.57 -6.51 -10.30
N PHE A 754 34.92 -7.44 -11.00
CA PHE A 754 34.20 -7.19 -12.25
C PHE A 754 32.73 -6.84 -12.05
N SER A 755 32.20 -7.00 -10.84
CA SER A 755 30.83 -6.60 -10.49
C SER A 755 30.58 -5.18 -10.97
N GLN A 756 31.45 -4.24 -10.63
CA GLN A 756 31.28 -2.82 -10.95
C GLN A 756 31.09 -2.58 -12.45
N LEU A 757 31.85 -3.29 -13.30
CA LEU A 757 31.72 -3.23 -14.76
C LEU A 757 30.40 -3.85 -15.25
N LEU A 758 29.95 -4.94 -14.62
CA LEU A 758 28.66 -5.57 -14.92
C LEU A 758 27.47 -4.73 -14.45
N PHE A 759 27.63 -3.95 -13.38
CA PHE A 759 26.58 -3.10 -12.78
C PHE A 759 26.46 -1.74 -13.45
N TRP A 760 27.56 -1.20 -13.98
CA TRP A 760 27.61 0.14 -14.56
C TRP A 760 26.51 0.43 -15.59
N PRO A 761 26.21 -0.48 -16.56
CA PRO A 761 25.14 -0.24 -17.54
C PRO A 761 23.75 -0.13 -16.93
N PHE A 762 23.57 -0.54 -15.68
CA PHE A 762 22.27 -0.63 -15.02
C PHE A 762 22.16 0.31 -13.82
N HIS A 763 23.19 1.13 -13.59
CA HIS A 763 23.24 2.15 -12.56
C HIS A 763 23.25 3.53 -13.22
N SER A 764 22.42 4.45 -12.72
CA SER A 764 22.50 5.85 -13.10
C SER A 764 23.39 6.59 -12.10
N ASP A 765 24.25 7.50 -12.55
CA ASP A 765 25.24 8.12 -11.67
C ASP A 765 24.61 8.80 -10.45
N ARG A 766 25.12 8.57 -9.26
CA ARG A 766 24.71 9.30 -8.09
C ARG A 766 24.99 10.79 -8.27
N LEU A 767 24.01 11.59 -7.89
CA LEU A 767 24.08 13.03 -7.65
C LEU A 767 24.28 13.30 -6.17
N LYS A 768 23.78 12.41 -5.29
CA LYS A 768 23.88 12.55 -3.84
C LYS A 768 24.37 11.26 -3.20
N LEU A 769 25.00 11.39 -2.04
CA LEU A 769 25.38 10.29 -1.17
C LEU A 769 24.66 10.50 0.17
N PRO A 770 23.41 10.01 0.31
CA PRO A 770 22.59 10.28 1.48
C PRO A 770 23.22 9.80 2.78
N SER A 771 23.90 8.65 2.76
CA SER A 771 24.60 8.08 3.92
C SER A 771 25.80 8.91 4.38
N GLU A 772 26.40 9.69 3.48
CA GLU A 772 27.52 10.59 3.74
C GLU A 772 27.07 12.06 3.86
N ASN A 773 25.77 12.34 3.71
CA ASN A 773 25.16 13.68 3.69
C ASN A 773 25.90 14.71 2.82
N ARG A 774 26.34 14.30 1.61
CA ARG A 774 27.03 15.18 0.65
C ARG A 774 26.61 14.91 -0.79
N ASN A 775 26.90 15.85 -1.68
CA ASN A 775 26.76 15.62 -3.12
C ASN A 775 27.86 14.67 -3.62
N ALA A 776 27.50 13.85 -4.61
CA ALA A 776 28.47 13.04 -5.34
C ALA A 776 29.30 13.95 -6.24
N SER A 777 30.58 13.61 -6.40
CA SER A 777 31.47 14.30 -7.34
C SER A 777 30.92 14.14 -8.75
N PRO A 778 30.82 15.21 -9.57
CA PRO A 778 30.37 15.12 -10.95
C PRO A 778 31.45 14.52 -11.85
N LEU A 779 31.06 13.98 -13.02
CA LEU A 779 32.01 13.53 -14.02
C LEU A 779 32.86 14.73 -14.49
N PRO A 780 34.20 14.71 -14.33
CA PRO A 780 35.03 15.83 -14.74
C PRO A 780 35.14 15.91 -16.27
N ALA A 781 35.14 17.13 -16.80
CA ALA A 781 35.52 17.35 -18.20
C ALA A 781 37.00 17.04 -18.40
N PHE A 782 37.32 16.30 -19.47
CA PHE A 782 38.71 15.99 -19.79
C PHE A 782 39.48 17.28 -20.13
N ASN A 783 40.59 17.50 -19.45
CA ASN A 783 41.49 18.61 -19.70
C ASN A 783 42.95 18.12 -19.61
N ILE A 784 43.65 18.14 -20.75
CA ILE A 784 45.01 17.60 -20.87
C ILE A 784 46.05 18.44 -20.13
N ASP A 785 45.82 19.75 -20.01
CA ASP A 785 46.73 20.71 -19.35
C ASP A 785 46.69 20.60 -17.81
N SER A 786 45.73 19.84 -17.26
CA SER A 786 45.56 19.63 -15.82
C SER A 786 45.32 18.16 -15.46
N SER A 787 46.08 17.25 -16.09
CA SER A 787 45.93 15.79 -15.98
C SER A 787 45.86 15.27 -14.53
N THR A 788 46.62 15.86 -13.59
CA THR A 788 46.59 15.46 -12.17
C THR A 788 45.29 15.87 -11.49
N ALA A 789 44.80 17.08 -11.73
CA ALA A 789 43.53 17.56 -11.19
C ALA A 789 42.34 16.79 -11.80
N TYR A 790 42.38 16.56 -13.12
CA TYR A 790 41.44 15.68 -13.82
C TYR A 790 41.44 14.27 -13.22
N SER A 791 42.60 13.66 -13.01
CA SER A 791 42.72 12.30 -12.43
C SER A 791 42.18 12.24 -11.01
N LYS A 792 42.45 13.26 -10.17
CA LYS A 792 41.90 13.34 -8.81
C LYS A 792 40.38 13.48 -8.83
N ALA A 793 39.84 14.36 -9.68
CA ALA A 793 38.40 14.54 -9.83
C ALA A 793 37.73 13.28 -10.39
N LEU A 794 38.36 12.60 -11.34
CA LEU A 794 37.88 11.36 -11.93
C LEU A 794 37.87 10.24 -10.89
N ASN A 795 38.92 10.12 -10.08
CA ASN A 795 38.98 9.16 -8.99
C ASN A 795 37.88 9.42 -7.95
N ASN A 796 37.62 10.68 -7.60
CA ASN A 796 36.52 11.03 -6.69
C ASN A 796 35.15 10.68 -7.30
N TYR A 797 34.92 11.00 -8.57
CA TYR A 797 33.72 10.59 -9.30
C TYR A 797 33.56 9.06 -9.27
N LEU A 798 34.55 8.30 -9.74
CA LEU A 798 34.48 6.83 -9.79
C LEU A 798 34.21 6.21 -8.42
N ASN A 799 34.85 6.71 -7.36
CA ASN A 799 34.61 6.26 -5.98
C ASN A 799 33.18 6.54 -5.49
N ASP A 800 32.60 7.67 -5.88
CA ASP A 800 31.23 8.04 -5.54
C ASP A 800 30.20 7.22 -6.34
N GLN A 801 30.56 6.77 -7.55
CA GLN A 801 29.69 6.01 -8.44
C GLN A 801 29.68 4.49 -8.21
N VAL A 802 30.45 3.96 -7.25
CA VAL A 802 30.50 2.51 -6.98
C VAL A 802 29.11 1.98 -6.59
N PRO A 803 28.52 1.02 -7.32
CA PRO A 803 27.22 0.44 -6.98
C PRO A 803 27.24 -0.24 -5.61
N GLY A 804 26.23 0.03 -4.78
CA GLY A 804 26.13 -0.51 -3.41
C GLY A 804 27.11 0.05 -2.38
N ARG A 805 27.85 1.11 -2.72
CA ARG A 805 28.76 1.83 -1.80
C ARG A 805 28.14 2.09 -0.43
N SER A 806 26.93 2.66 -0.36
CA SER A 806 26.29 3.02 0.91
C SER A 806 26.13 1.78 1.81
N ARG A 807 25.73 0.65 1.21
CA ARG A 807 25.54 -0.62 1.94
C ARG A 807 26.87 -1.21 2.39
N LEU A 808 27.89 -1.21 1.53
CA LEU A 808 29.21 -1.71 1.87
C LEU A 808 29.85 -0.91 3.00
N ILE A 809 29.75 0.42 2.95
CA ILE A 809 30.18 1.30 4.04
C ILE A 809 29.40 0.97 5.32
N SER A 810 28.08 0.79 5.22
CA SER A 810 27.23 0.47 6.37
C SER A 810 27.57 -0.85 7.04
N VAL A 811 27.76 -1.91 6.25
CA VAL A 811 28.22 -3.21 6.76
C VAL A 811 29.59 -3.09 7.39
N ASN A 812 30.52 -2.43 6.70
CA ASN A 812 31.88 -2.25 7.21
C ASN A 812 31.84 -1.53 8.56
N ASN A 813 31.16 -0.38 8.64
CA ASN A 813 31.06 0.40 9.86
C ASN A 813 30.35 -0.40 10.96
N TYR A 814 29.27 -1.11 10.65
CA TYR A 814 28.59 -1.97 11.62
C TYR A 814 29.49 -3.08 12.16
N ILE A 815 30.27 -3.75 11.31
CA ILE A 815 31.24 -4.78 11.73
C ILE A 815 32.30 -4.15 12.64
N TYR A 816 32.91 -3.03 12.23
CA TYR A 816 33.91 -2.32 13.03
C TYR A 816 33.35 -1.89 14.39
N TYR A 817 32.15 -1.30 14.41
CA TYR A 817 31.48 -0.92 15.65
C TYR A 817 31.14 -2.15 16.52
N SER A 818 30.68 -3.24 15.92
CA SER A 818 30.31 -4.46 16.65
C SER A 818 31.52 -5.13 17.31
N LEU A 819 32.67 -5.14 16.61
CA LEU A 819 33.91 -5.76 17.09
C LEU A 819 34.69 -4.85 18.05
N PHE A 820 34.79 -3.55 17.75
CA PHE A 820 35.72 -2.63 18.40
C PHE A 820 35.05 -1.47 19.15
N ARG A 821 33.72 -1.32 19.03
CA ARG A 821 32.95 -0.18 19.59
C ARG A 821 33.48 1.19 19.14
N GLN A 822 34.13 1.23 17.99
CA GLN A 822 34.80 2.40 17.44
C GLN A 822 34.72 2.37 15.91
N LEU A 823 34.83 3.54 15.29
CA LEU A 823 34.95 3.71 13.85
C LEU A 823 36.22 4.51 13.55
N LEU A 824 36.91 4.17 12.47
CA LEU A 824 38.16 4.85 12.05
C LEU A 824 37.91 6.29 11.62
N ASN A 825 36.82 6.54 10.87
CA ASN A 825 36.47 7.85 10.31
C ASN A 825 35.08 8.29 10.78
N ASN A 826 34.98 8.72 12.05
CA ASN A 826 33.74 9.22 12.63
C ASN A 826 33.99 10.48 13.46
N PRO A 827 33.89 11.67 12.85
CA PRO A 827 34.13 12.93 13.56
C PRO A 827 32.95 13.38 14.42
N PHE A 828 31.75 12.81 14.23
CA PHE A 828 30.51 13.39 14.75
C PHE A 828 29.87 12.62 15.91
N VAL A 829 30.22 11.34 16.12
CA VAL A 829 29.55 10.50 17.11
C VAL A 829 30.56 9.84 18.06
N TYR A 830 30.32 10.00 19.35
CA TYR A 830 31.03 9.29 20.41
C TYR A 830 30.26 8.03 20.81
N PHE A 831 30.94 6.88 20.79
CA PHE A 831 30.37 5.61 21.22
C PHE A 831 30.65 5.38 22.71
N GLY A 832 29.59 5.48 23.51
CA GLY A 832 29.59 5.23 24.94
C GLY A 832 29.41 3.75 25.31
N LYS A 833 29.18 3.50 26.59
CA LYS A 833 28.92 2.18 27.16
C LYS A 833 27.53 1.68 26.81
N ASP A 834 27.36 0.37 26.91
CA ASP A 834 26.10 -0.34 26.67
C ASP A 834 25.49 -0.10 25.28
N GLY A 835 26.20 0.52 24.34
CA GLY A 835 25.69 0.89 23.02
C GLY A 835 25.03 2.28 22.94
N TRP A 836 25.24 3.12 23.95
CA TRP A 836 24.89 4.54 23.87
C TRP A 836 25.74 5.28 22.85
N MET A 837 25.13 6.19 22.11
CA MET A 837 25.79 7.08 21.16
C MET A 837 25.54 8.52 21.59
N PHE A 838 26.55 9.36 21.41
CA PHE A 838 26.48 10.77 21.80
C PHE A 838 27.01 11.65 20.68
N TYR A 839 26.29 12.73 20.39
CA TYR A 839 26.70 13.67 19.36
C TYR A 839 27.85 14.56 19.84
N ILE A 840 28.95 14.60 19.09
CA ILE A 840 30.15 15.41 19.38
C ILE A 840 30.62 16.24 18.17
N GLY A 841 29.82 16.28 17.10
CA GLY A 841 30.19 16.92 15.85
C GLY A 841 30.30 18.44 15.92
N GLU A 842 30.80 19.07 14.85
CA GLU A 842 30.72 20.53 14.63
C GLU A 842 31.18 21.40 15.83
N GLY A 843 32.16 20.93 16.60
CA GLY A 843 32.66 21.64 17.80
C GLY A 843 31.81 21.45 19.06
N TYR A 844 30.65 20.79 18.97
CA TYR A 844 29.73 20.55 20.09
C TYR A 844 30.29 19.65 21.18
N ARG A 845 31.37 18.92 20.91
CA ARG A 845 32.14 18.22 21.94
C ARG A 845 32.49 19.13 23.12
N ASP A 846 32.84 20.40 22.86
CA ASP A 846 33.21 21.36 23.90
C ASP A 846 32.03 21.81 24.77
N PHE A 847 30.78 21.67 24.34
CA PHE A 847 29.63 22.00 25.19
C PHE A 847 29.48 21.04 26.37
N PHE A 848 29.89 19.79 26.20
CA PHE A 848 29.99 18.85 27.31
C PHE A 848 31.35 18.88 27.99
N GLU A 849 32.46 18.93 27.23
CA GLU A 849 33.81 18.95 27.82
C GLU A 849 34.10 20.25 28.58
N ASN A 850 33.46 21.36 28.20
CA ASN A 850 33.58 22.69 28.80
C ASN A 850 35.04 23.14 28.96
N LYS A 851 35.85 23.01 27.91
CA LYS A 851 37.24 23.51 27.91
C LYS A 851 37.27 25.03 27.79
N THR A 852 36.30 25.60 27.08
CA THR A 852 36.09 27.03 26.94
C THR A 852 34.75 27.44 27.54
N PRO A 853 34.70 27.80 28.85
CA PRO A 853 33.51 28.35 29.50
C PRO A 853 32.96 29.60 28.80
N LEU A 854 31.69 29.94 29.05
CA LEU A 854 31.12 31.20 28.58
C LEU A 854 31.74 32.36 29.36
N THR A 855 31.98 33.46 28.66
CA THR A 855 32.41 34.72 29.25
C THR A 855 31.21 35.49 29.81
N ASP A 856 31.43 36.37 30.79
CA ASP A 856 30.38 37.27 31.31
C ASP A 856 29.75 38.12 30.19
N THR A 857 30.55 38.52 29.20
CA THR A 857 30.06 39.19 28.00
C THR A 857 29.04 38.31 27.27
N GLU A 858 29.41 37.08 26.89
CA GLU A 858 28.48 36.16 26.20
C GLU A 858 27.22 35.87 27.03
N LEU A 859 27.36 35.70 28.35
CA LEU A 859 26.23 35.51 29.27
C LEU A 859 25.27 36.71 29.27
N HIS A 860 25.83 37.91 29.37
CA HIS A 860 25.07 39.15 29.24
C HIS A 860 24.39 39.26 27.87
N GLU A 861 25.07 38.91 26.78
CA GLU A 861 24.48 38.96 25.44
C GLU A 861 23.27 38.04 25.30
N ILE A 862 23.36 36.81 25.80
CA ILE A 862 22.25 35.84 25.74
C ILE A 862 21.05 36.39 26.53
N VAL A 863 21.29 36.88 27.75
CA VAL A 863 20.23 37.45 28.60
C VAL A 863 19.57 38.65 27.92
N SER A 864 20.35 39.62 27.45
CA SER A 864 19.81 40.83 26.81
C SER A 864 18.99 40.52 25.57
N LEU A 865 19.37 39.52 24.76
CA LEU A 865 18.58 39.09 23.60
C LEU A 865 17.23 38.50 24.04
N PHE A 866 17.21 37.66 25.09
CA PHE A 866 15.94 37.14 25.60
C PHE A 866 15.06 38.20 26.24
N GLU A 867 15.64 39.24 26.85
CA GLU A 867 14.87 40.39 27.34
C GLU A 867 14.25 41.19 26.20
N ILE A 868 15.00 41.45 25.12
CA ILE A 868 14.45 42.09 23.91
C ILE A 868 13.27 41.30 23.36
N ILE A 869 13.39 39.97 23.27
CA ILE A 869 12.32 39.09 22.79
C ILE A 869 11.14 39.11 23.76
N ARG A 870 11.38 38.98 25.08
CA ARG A 870 10.34 39.07 26.11
C ARG A 870 9.54 40.35 25.98
N ASP A 871 10.23 41.49 25.93
CA ASP A 871 9.61 42.81 25.90
C ASP A 871 8.80 43.01 24.61
N ALA A 872 9.31 42.51 23.48
CA ALA A 872 8.59 42.56 22.20
C ALA A 872 7.33 41.68 22.16
N VAL A 873 7.36 40.53 22.85
CA VAL A 873 6.23 39.61 23.03
C VAL A 873 5.18 40.21 23.96
N GLU A 874 5.60 40.72 25.12
CA GLU A 874 4.72 41.34 26.11
C GLU A 874 4.06 42.62 25.60
N ALA A 875 4.78 43.43 24.81
CA ALA A 875 4.23 44.63 24.16
C ALA A 875 3.05 44.32 23.21
N ARG A 876 2.90 43.07 22.76
CA ARG A 876 1.80 42.60 21.91
C ARG A 876 0.72 41.83 22.68
N GLY A 877 0.78 41.85 24.01
CA GLY A 877 -0.19 41.17 24.88
C GLY A 877 -0.01 39.64 24.94
N ALA A 878 1.12 39.12 24.46
CA ALA A 878 1.45 37.71 24.50
C ALA A 878 2.40 37.39 25.67
N LYS A 879 2.53 36.10 26.03
CA LYS A 879 3.43 35.66 27.11
C LYS A 879 4.53 34.74 26.59
N LEU A 880 5.79 35.05 26.95
CA LEU A 880 6.96 34.25 26.60
C LEU A 880 7.22 33.13 27.62
N TYR A 881 7.62 31.95 27.14
CA TYR A 881 8.15 30.85 27.93
C TYR A 881 9.42 30.30 27.30
N ILE A 882 10.50 30.16 28.06
CA ILE A 882 11.79 29.69 27.56
C ILE A 882 12.08 28.30 28.12
N VAL A 883 12.36 27.33 27.26
CA VAL A 883 12.75 25.97 27.64
C VAL A 883 14.05 25.59 26.94
N ILE A 884 15.06 25.18 27.72
CA ILE A 884 16.36 24.77 27.17
C ILE A 884 16.67 23.35 27.62
N PRO A 885 16.44 22.33 26.77
CA PRO A 885 16.77 20.94 27.08
C PRO A 885 18.29 20.72 27.21
N ARG A 886 18.70 19.94 28.21
CA ARG A 886 20.10 19.49 28.36
C ARG A 886 20.44 18.41 27.33
N LEU A 887 21.72 18.34 27.00
CA LEU A 887 22.32 17.27 26.24
C LEU A 887 22.18 15.94 26.98
N PRO A 888 21.99 14.81 26.26
CA PRO A 888 21.94 13.47 26.87
C PRO A 888 23.19 13.15 27.68
N HIS A 889 24.33 13.75 27.34
CA HIS A 889 25.59 13.59 28.05
C HIS A 889 25.48 13.85 29.56
N TYR A 890 24.71 14.86 29.98
CA TYR A 890 24.53 15.20 31.40
C TYR A 890 23.49 14.32 32.10
N VAL A 891 22.55 13.73 31.36
CA VAL A 891 21.55 12.82 31.91
C VAL A 891 22.12 11.40 32.03
N TYR A 892 23.06 11.05 31.16
CA TYR A 892 23.66 9.72 31.00
C TYR A 892 25.18 9.71 31.19
N GLU A 893 25.69 10.48 32.15
CA GLU A 893 27.12 10.52 32.48
C GLU A 893 27.69 9.12 32.80
N ASP A 894 26.88 8.24 33.40
CA ASP A 894 27.24 6.84 33.70
C ASP A 894 27.47 5.98 32.45
N LYS A 895 26.93 6.39 31.31
CA LYS A 895 27.07 5.74 30.00
C LYS A 895 28.21 6.30 29.17
N LEU A 896 28.85 7.38 29.62
CA LEU A 896 30.06 7.88 28.98
C LEU A 896 31.25 6.96 29.27
N GLY A 897 32.19 6.90 28.33
CA GLY A 897 33.48 6.22 28.50
C GLY A 897 34.55 7.19 29.00
N LYS A 898 35.76 6.68 29.28
CA LYS A 898 36.87 7.47 29.85
C LYS A 898 37.42 8.59 28.96
N ARG A 899 36.98 8.68 27.70
CA ARG A 899 37.53 9.60 26.69
C ARG A 899 36.71 10.88 26.49
N LEU A 900 35.55 11.00 27.16
CA LEU A 900 34.69 12.18 27.10
C LEU A 900 34.25 12.56 28.52
N PHE A 901 34.76 13.67 29.04
CA PHE A 901 34.55 14.12 30.43
C PHE A 901 34.60 15.65 30.53
N GLN A 902 33.99 16.19 31.58
CA GLN A 902 33.99 17.63 31.86
C GLN A 902 35.35 18.10 32.43
N HIS A 903 35.94 19.13 31.84
CA HIS A 903 37.18 19.76 32.31
C HIS A 903 36.92 20.86 33.35
N ARG A 904 35.80 21.58 33.24
CA ARG A 904 35.46 22.71 34.13
C ARG A 904 33.98 22.64 34.54
N LYS A 905 33.69 23.03 35.78
CA LYS A 905 32.34 23.20 36.33
C LYS A 905 32.22 24.61 36.93
N PRO A 906 31.03 25.25 36.90
CA PRO A 906 29.75 24.78 36.33
C PRO A 906 29.76 24.65 34.80
N SER A 907 28.81 23.90 34.22
CA SER A 907 28.64 23.78 32.76
C SER A 907 28.19 25.10 32.12
N LYS A 908 28.25 25.22 30.78
CA LYS A 908 27.78 26.42 30.06
C LYS A 908 26.29 26.73 30.35
N TYR A 909 25.43 25.70 30.38
CA TYR A 909 24.03 25.86 30.78
C TYR A 909 23.89 26.32 32.24
N GLU A 910 24.66 25.76 33.16
CA GLU A 910 24.64 26.16 34.57
C GLU A 910 25.13 27.60 34.77
N GLN A 911 26.15 28.03 34.01
CA GLN A 911 26.61 29.43 33.96
C GLN A 911 25.48 30.35 33.49
N PHE A 912 24.84 30.03 32.35
CA PHE A 912 23.73 30.80 31.82
C PHE A 912 22.56 30.90 32.79
N THR A 913 22.09 29.78 33.34
CA THR A 913 20.92 29.76 34.23
C THR A 913 21.17 30.45 35.56
N ALA A 914 22.39 30.35 36.11
CA ALA A 914 22.77 31.11 37.30
C ALA A 914 22.81 32.62 37.00
N TYR A 915 23.48 33.01 35.92
CA TYR A 915 23.58 34.42 35.51
C TYR A 915 22.21 35.03 35.21
N ALA A 916 21.35 34.34 34.46
CA ALA A 916 20.00 34.79 34.14
C ALA A 916 19.15 34.98 35.40
N LYS A 917 19.29 34.11 36.40
CA LYS A 917 18.54 34.22 37.67
C LYS A 917 19.01 35.42 38.52
N GLU A 918 20.29 35.77 38.45
CA GLU A 918 20.86 36.89 39.19
C GLU A 918 20.59 38.24 38.53
N HIS A 919 20.63 38.29 37.19
CA HIS A 919 20.65 39.55 36.44
C HIS A 919 19.36 39.88 35.67
N ALA A 920 18.41 38.95 35.52
CA ALA A 920 17.20 39.18 34.75
C ALA A 920 15.97 38.47 35.32
N THR A 921 14.79 38.89 34.86
CA THR A 921 13.54 38.17 35.10
C THR A 921 13.09 37.54 33.79
N LEU A 922 13.67 36.37 33.49
CA LEU A 922 13.31 35.58 32.31
C LEU A 922 12.32 34.47 32.68
N PRO A 923 11.30 34.17 31.85
CA PRO A 923 10.35 33.09 32.07
C PRO A 923 10.95 31.72 31.71
N LEU A 924 12.11 31.40 32.30
CA LEU A 924 12.84 30.16 32.08
C LEU A 924 12.21 29.00 32.87
N ILE A 925 11.85 27.93 32.17
CA ILE A 925 11.32 26.70 32.74
C ILE A 925 12.41 25.62 32.68
N ASP A 926 12.97 25.28 33.85
CA ASP A 926 13.94 24.18 33.93
C ASP A 926 13.23 22.81 33.98
N VAL A 927 13.37 22.08 32.87
CA VAL A 927 12.80 20.73 32.68
C VAL A 927 13.77 19.62 33.08
N ASN A 928 15.03 19.92 33.37
CA ASN A 928 16.05 18.89 33.59
C ASN A 928 15.91 18.15 34.92
N PRO A 929 15.54 18.80 36.05
CA PRO A 929 15.32 18.10 37.31
C PRO A 929 14.26 17.00 37.20
N VAL A 930 13.14 17.27 36.50
CA VAL A 930 12.05 16.29 36.35
C VAL A 930 12.48 15.10 35.50
N ILE A 931 13.28 15.32 34.45
CA ILE A 931 13.82 14.26 33.59
C ILE A 931 14.82 13.39 34.36
N ARG A 932 15.79 13.98 35.06
CA ARG A 932 16.79 13.23 35.84
C ARG A 932 16.16 12.42 36.96
N GLU A 933 15.19 13.00 37.65
CA GLU A 933 14.50 12.32 38.74
C GLU A 933 13.64 11.17 38.24
N ALA A 934 12.92 11.35 37.12
CA ALA A 934 12.16 10.27 36.50
C ALA A 934 13.05 9.11 36.08
N ARG A 935 14.20 9.37 35.45
CA ARG A 935 15.20 8.34 35.12
C ARG A 935 15.63 7.57 36.36
N ARG A 936 15.99 8.28 37.43
CA ARG A 936 16.45 7.68 38.69
C ARG A 936 15.39 6.79 39.34
N LYS A 937 14.13 7.21 39.35
CA LYS A 937 13.03 6.47 40.00
C LYS A 937 12.53 5.27 39.19
N THR A 938 12.46 5.42 37.87
CA THR A 938 11.76 4.43 37.02
C THR A 938 12.71 3.46 36.33
N GLY A 939 13.98 3.84 36.14
CA GLY A 939 14.92 3.10 35.29
C GLY A 939 14.60 3.20 33.80
N LEU A 940 13.56 3.92 33.40
CA LEU A 940 13.25 4.16 31.99
C LEU A 940 14.26 5.12 31.37
N ASP A 941 14.53 4.91 30.09
CA ASP A 941 15.30 5.86 29.31
C ASP A 941 14.47 7.09 28.97
N MET A 942 15.07 8.27 29.08
CA MET A 942 14.48 9.58 28.75
C MET A 942 14.95 10.08 27.38
N TYR A 943 16.05 9.51 26.87
CA TYR A 943 16.62 9.82 25.56
C TYR A 943 16.73 8.56 24.73
N TYR A 944 16.77 8.73 23.41
CA TYR A 944 17.08 7.62 22.54
C TYR A 944 18.57 7.27 22.67
N LYS A 945 18.85 5.98 22.72
CA LYS A 945 20.20 5.46 22.94
C LYS A 945 21.14 5.70 21.76
N THR A 946 20.60 5.69 20.55
CA THR A 946 21.34 5.77 19.28
C THR A 946 20.96 7.02 18.50
N ASP A 947 20.38 8.01 19.20
CA ASP A 947 19.91 9.24 18.60
C ASP A 947 20.16 10.44 19.53
N SER A 948 20.36 11.64 18.99
CA SER A 948 20.77 12.82 19.75
C SER A 948 19.66 13.48 20.57
N HIS A 949 18.40 13.04 20.43
CA HIS A 949 17.22 13.65 21.04
C HIS A 949 16.73 12.91 22.29
N TRP A 950 15.90 13.59 23.09
CA TRP A 950 15.03 12.91 24.04
C TRP A 950 14.09 11.93 23.31
N ASN A 951 13.56 10.94 24.02
CA ASN A 951 12.47 10.11 23.50
C ASN A 951 11.11 10.72 23.88
N TYR A 952 10.01 10.13 23.42
CA TYR A 952 8.67 10.67 23.72
C TYR A 952 8.34 10.72 25.22
N VAL A 953 8.97 9.87 26.06
CA VAL A 953 8.79 9.90 27.52
C VAL A 953 9.54 11.10 28.12
N GLY A 954 10.80 11.31 27.73
CA GLY A 954 11.56 12.51 28.14
C GLY A 954 10.89 13.80 27.67
N ALA A 955 10.43 13.82 26.41
CA ALA A 955 9.67 14.94 25.85
C ALA A 955 8.37 15.19 26.62
N TYR A 956 7.64 14.13 27.00
CA TYR A 956 6.43 14.24 27.80
C TYR A 956 6.69 14.90 29.16
N LEU A 957 7.77 14.55 29.86
CA LEU A 957 8.07 15.16 31.16
C LEU A 957 8.32 16.67 31.04
N ALA A 958 9.02 17.09 29.98
CA ALA A 958 9.25 18.48 29.69
C ALA A 958 7.96 19.20 29.27
N TYR A 959 7.15 18.59 28.41
CA TYR A 959 5.82 19.08 28.02
C TYR A 959 4.89 19.24 29.23
N ASN A 960 4.84 18.25 30.12
CA ASN A 960 3.98 18.28 31.30
C ASN A 960 4.37 19.45 32.21
N LYS A 961 5.67 19.67 32.43
CA LYS A 961 6.16 20.80 33.23
C LYS A 961 5.84 22.15 32.58
N LEU A 962 6.01 22.25 31.26
CA LEU A 962 5.66 23.43 30.48
C LEU A 962 4.16 23.73 30.57
N MET A 963 3.31 22.75 30.26
CA MET A 963 1.86 22.91 30.26
C MET A 963 1.28 23.14 31.65
N GLN A 964 1.86 22.62 32.74
CA GLN A 964 1.47 23.02 34.09
C GLN A 964 1.64 24.53 34.32
N THR A 965 2.69 25.12 33.74
CA THR A 965 2.97 26.55 33.85
C THR A 965 2.02 27.35 32.96
N ILE A 966 1.86 26.94 31.70
CA ILE A 966 0.95 27.58 30.74
C ILE A 966 -0.50 27.51 31.22
N HIS A 967 -0.95 26.36 31.71
CA HIS A 967 -2.33 26.16 32.19
C HIS A 967 -2.69 27.07 33.38
N ARG A 968 -1.72 27.37 34.25
CA ARG A 968 -1.94 28.32 35.35
C ARG A 968 -2.23 29.72 34.82
N ASP A 969 -1.57 30.09 33.73
CA ASP A 969 -1.64 31.43 33.16
C ASP A 969 -2.78 31.53 32.10
N PHE A 970 -3.14 30.41 31.47
CA PHE A 970 -4.18 30.24 30.45
C PHE A 970 -5.01 28.96 30.72
N PRO A 971 -5.95 28.97 31.69
CA PRO A 971 -6.71 27.78 32.11
C PRO A 971 -7.47 27.07 30.97
N GLU A 972 -7.90 27.80 29.95
CA GLU A 972 -8.61 27.31 28.78
C GLU A 972 -7.81 26.30 27.94
N THR A 973 -6.47 26.31 28.05
CA THR A 973 -5.61 25.29 27.43
C THR A 973 -5.84 23.89 28.00
N GLY A 974 -6.44 23.79 29.19
CA GLY A 974 -6.62 22.55 29.94
C GLY A 974 -5.32 22.03 30.56
N ALA A 975 -5.46 21.19 31.59
CA ALA A 975 -4.34 20.55 32.24
C ALA A 975 -3.58 19.61 31.25
N PRO A 976 -2.27 19.36 31.47
CA PRO A 976 -1.54 18.38 30.68
C PRO A 976 -2.19 17.00 30.79
N ILE A 977 -2.10 16.22 29.71
CA ILE A 977 -2.64 14.86 29.67
C ILE A 977 -1.88 14.00 30.72
N PRO A 978 -2.59 13.35 31.66
CA PRO A 978 -1.94 12.48 32.64
C PRO A 978 -1.19 11.31 31.99
N PHE A 979 0.00 10.98 32.52
CA PHE A 979 0.88 9.96 31.93
C PHE A 979 0.22 8.58 31.80
N ASN A 980 -0.64 8.23 32.76
CA ASN A 980 -1.37 6.97 32.84
C ASN A 980 -2.58 6.89 31.90
N GLU A 981 -3.03 8.03 31.34
CA GLU A 981 -4.07 8.05 30.30
C GLU A 981 -3.47 7.82 28.90
N ILE A 982 -2.17 8.05 28.73
CA ILE A 982 -1.46 7.79 27.48
C ILE A 982 -1.11 6.31 27.39
N GLN A 983 -1.53 5.65 26.32
CA GLN A 983 -1.03 4.32 25.97
C GLN A 983 0.37 4.46 25.36
N TRP A 984 1.34 3.70 25.85
CA TRP A 984 2.73 3.74 25.39
C TRP A 984 3.08 2.47 24.61
N ASP A 985 3.21 2.60 23.29
CA ASP A 985 3.55 1.47 22.43
C ASP A 985 5.06 1.48 22.16
N TYR A 986 5.76 0.38 22.46
CA TYR A 986 7.17 0.26 22.13
C TYR A 986 7.34 0.00 20.64
N THR A 987 8.13 0.83 19.96
CA THR A 987 8.46 0.68 18.54
C THR A 987 9.97 0.63 18.32
N ARG A 988 10.35 0.08 17.17
CA ARG A 988 11.71 0.17 16.65
C ARG A 988 11.65 0.78 15.25
N ASP A 989 12.39 1.85 15.08
CA ASP A 989 12.52 2.58 13.83
C ASP A 989 13.93 2.35 13.25
N SER A 990 14.04 2.25 11.94
CA SER A 990 15.31 2.17 11.23
C SER A 990 16.04 3.51 11.15
N ILE A 991 15.35 4.62 11.47
CA ILE A 991 15.90 5.98 11.44
C ILE A 991 16.45 6.34 12.82
N ALA A 992 17.77 6.47 12.92
CA ALA A 992 18.51 6.79 14.13
C ALA A 992 19.62 7.79 13.81
N ASP A 993 19.46 9.07 14.15
CA ASP A 993 20.32 10.14 13.61
C ASP A 993 21.83 9.90 13.83
N LEU A 994 22.26 9.43 15.00
CA LEU A 994 23.67 9.15 15.30
C LEU A 994 24.18 7.85 14.67
N ALA A 995 23.33 6.83 14.57
CA ALA A 995 23.71 5.63 13.82
C ALA A 995 23.84 5.94 12.32
N ASP A 996 22.95 6.78 11.79
CA ASP A 996 22.94 7.22 10.41
C ASP A 996 24.14 8.14 10.13
N MET A 997 24.46 9.11 11.01
CA MET A 997 25.68 9.92 10.91
C MET A 997 26.96 9.09 10.96
N SER A 998 26.92 7.95 11.64
CA SER A 998 28.04 6.99 11.69
C SER A 998 28.08 6.06 10.46
N GLY A 999 27.20 6.27 9.48
CA GLY A 999 27.06 5.44 8.31
C GLY A 999 26.69 4.00 8.66
N MET A 1000 25.79 3.76 9.62
CA MET A 1000 25.31 2.43 10.03
C MET A 1000 23.78 2.29 9.85
N GLN A 1001 23.24 3.00 8.86
CA GLN A 1001 21.80 3.06 8.59
C GLN A 1001 21.19 1.66 8.48
N GLY A 1002 20.09 1.42 9.18
CA GLY A 1002 19.33 0.16 9.12
C GLY A 1002 19.96 -1.05 9.84
N TYR A 1003 21.19 -0.94 10.36
CA TYR A 1003 21.80 -1.98 11.20
C TYR A 1003 21.59 -1.74 12.69
N ILE A 1004 21.40 -0.47 13.08
CA ILE A 1004 21.16 -0.06 14.45
C ILE A 1004 19.83 0.69 14.48
N LEU A 1005 18.85 0.08 15.12
CA LEU A 1005 17.49 0.62 15.20
C LEU A 1005 17.33 1.55 16.40
N LYS A 1006 16.59 2.63 16.20
CA LYS A 1006 16.12 3.50 17.29
C LYS A 1006 14.92 2.84 17.95
N GLY A 1007 15.08 2.39 19.19
CA GLY A 1007 13.99 1.84 19.99
C GLY A 1007 13.46 2.84 21.00
N GLY A 1008 12.13 2.92 21.16
CA GLY A 1008 11.51 3.71 22.21
C GLY A 1008 9.99 3.60 22.25
N TYR A 1009 9.38 4.20 23.27
CA TYR A 1009 7.94 4.24 23.41
C TYR A 1009 7.35 5.40 22.61
N VAL A 1010 6.23 5.16 21.94
CA VAL A 1010 5.45 6.15 21.18
C VAL A 1010 4.08 6.32 21.85
N PRO A 1011 3.60 7.55 22.05
CA PRO A 1011 2.35 7.79 22.74
C PRO A 1011 1.14 7.55 21.82
N ARG A 1012 0.08 6.97 22.37
CA ARG A 1012 -1.22 6.81 21.73
C ARG A 1012 -2.30 7.27 22.69
N HIS A 1013 -3.05 8.28 22.27
CA HIS A 1013 -4.21 8.79 23.00
C HIS A 1013 -5.16 9.48 22.01
N PRO A 1014 -6.49 9.44 22.19
CA PRO A 1014 -7.44 10.07 21.27
C PRO A 1014 -7.17 11.55 21.02
N LEU A 1015 -6.77 12.31 22.05
CA LEU A 1015 -6.44 13.74 21.90
C LEU A 1015 -5.15 14.00 21.12
N LEU A 1016 -4.22 13.03 21.09
CA LEU A 1016 -2.98 13.14 20.31
C LEU A 1016 -3.19 12.80 18.81
N ARG A 1017 -4.35 12.20 18.47
CA ARG A 1017 -4.77 11.85 17.10
C ARG A 1017 -5.84 12.78 16.53
N ALA A 1018 -6.56 13.49 17.38
CA ALA A 1018 -7.69 14.32 16.98
C ALA A 1018 -7.21 15.63 16.32
N ASN A 1019 -7.42 15.72 15.01
CA ASN A 1019 -7.53 16.96 14.25
C ASN A 1019 -6.37 17.95 14.36
N THR A 1020 -5.29 17.67 13.64
CA THR A 1020 -4.48 18.73 13.08
C THR A 1020 -4.58 18.64 11.58
N ASP A 1021 -5.49 19.40 10.97
CA ASP A 1021 -5.30 19.77 9.58
C ASP A 1021 -3.97 20.51 9.55
N THR A 1022 -2.90 19.85 9.10
CA THR A 1022 -1.68 20.55 8.73
C THR A 1022 -2.05 21.41 7.54
N LEU A 1023 -2.32 22.70 7.81
CA LEU A 1023 -2.56 23.66 6.75
C LEU A 1023 -1.30 23.69 5.88
N PRO A 1024 -1.43 23.80 4.55
CA PRO A 1024 -0.28 24.00 3.69
C PRO A 1024 0.49 25.22 4.20
N PRO A 1025 1.81 25.10 4.40
CA PRO A 1025 2.63 26.22 4.82
C PRO A 1025 2.46 27.40 3.84
N PRO A 1026 2.29 28.66 4.30
CA PRO A 1026 2.40 29.81 3.42
C PRO A 1026 3.75 29.76 2.69
N ALA A 1027 3.73 29.87 1.35
CA ALA A 1027 4.90 29.67 0.48
C ALA A 1027 6.08 30.66 0.69
N PHE A 1028 5.99 31.57 1.66
CA PHE A 1028 6.84 32.75 1.81
C PHE A 1028 7.94 32.63 2.87
N TYR A 1029 8.10 31.49 3.57
CA TYR A 1029 9.12 31.36 4.61
C TYR A 1029 10.31 30.50 4.18
N PRO A 1030 11.55 30.95 4.43
CA PRO A 1030 12.76 30.19 4.10
C PRO A 1030 13.04 29.02 5.07
N PHE A 1031 12.22 28.82 6.11
CA PHE A 1031 12.45 27.84 7.18
C PHE A 1031 11.38 26.73 7.20
N LYS A 1032 11.73 25.58 7.80
CA LYS A 1032 10.77 24.50 8.07
C LYS A 1032 9.76 24.98 9.11
N HIS A 1033 8.48 24.91 8.79
CA HIS A 1033 7.40 25.29 9.69
C HIS A 1033 6.21 24.33 9.56
N ALA A 1034 5.45 24.19 10.64
CA ALA A 1034 4.19 23.45 10.65
C ALA A 1034 3.11 24.32 11.29
N LEU A 1035 1.93 24.37 10.68
CA LEU A 1035 0.75 25.03 11.23
C LEU A 1035 -0.31 23.97 11.45
N THR A 1036 -0.80 23.86 12.69
CA THR A 1036 -1.90 22.95 13.01
C THR A 1036 -3.09 23.73 13.56
N LEU A 1037 -4.24 23.52 12.93
CA LEU A 1037 -5.52 24.05 13.39
C LEU A 1037 -6.24 22.98 14.21
N ASN A 1038 -6.72 23.35 15.41
CA ASN A 1038 -7.62 22.52 16.20
C ASN A 1038 -9.02 23.17 16.26
N PRO A 1039 -9.93 22.85 15.32
CA PRO A 1039 -11.23 23.51 15.21
C PRO A 1039 -12.17 23.22 16.39
N LYS A 1040 -11.82 22.26 17.27
CA LYS A 1040 -12.62 21.90 18.45
C LYS A 1040 -12.19 22.65 19.72
N LYS A 1041 -11.16 23.49 19.65
CA LYS A 1041 -10.64 24.23 20.79
C LYS A 1041 -10.86 25.72 20.62
N GLU A 1042 -11.63 26.29 21.55
CA GLU A 1042 -11.59 27.72 21.86
C GLU A 1042 -10.44 27.94 22.85
N GLY A 1043 -9.56 28.91 22.59
CA GLY A 1043 -8.39 29.16 23.42
C GLY A 1043 -7.26 29.90 22.71
N PRO A 1044 -6.08 30.05 23.36
CA PRO A 1044 -4.99 30.87 22.86
C PRO A 1044 -4.34 30.31 21.60
N ASN A 1045 -3.73 31.20 20.84
CA ASN A 1045 -2.84 30.91 19.72
C ASN A 1045 -1.40 30.74 20.22
N MET A 1046 -0.75 29.65 19.86
CA MET A 1046 0.63 29.35 20.22
C MET A 1046 1.58 29.57 19.05
N LEU A 1047 2.68 30.25 19.30
CA LEU A 1047 3.85 30.32 18.42
C LEU A 1047 5.06 29.70 19.13
N LEU A 1048 5.62 28.64 18.55
CA LEU A 1048 6.81 27.96 19.08
C LEU A 1048 8.01 28.20 18.15
N PHE A 1049 9.02 28.89 18.64
CA PHE A 1049 10.37 28.88 18.06
C PHE A 1049 11.11 27.65 18.60
N HIS A 1050 11.67 26.82 17.73
CA HIS A 1050 12.26 25.56 18.18
C HIS A 1050 13.42 25.03 17.34
N ASP A 1051 14.10 24.01 17.88
CA ASP A 1051 15.01 23.14 17.14
C ASP A 1051 14.43 21.72 16.94
N SER A 1052 15.26 20.74 16.58
CA SER A 1052 14.78 19.37 16.34
C SER A 1052 14.19 18.68 17.58
N TYR A 1053 14.44 19.15 18.82
CA TYR A 1053 13.90 18.58 20.06
C TYR A 1053 12.38 18.71 20.16
N ALA A 1054 11.82 19.89 19.87
CA ALA A 1054 10.38 20.11 19.95
C ALA A 1054 9.55 19.29 18.93
N ARG A 1055 10.17 18.62 17.96
CA ARG A 1055 9.43 17.71 17.05
C ARG A 1055 8.67 16.63 17.81
N LEU A 1056 9.19 16.17 18.95
CA LEU A 1056 8.52 15.20 19.81
C LEU A 1056 7.44 15.81 20.71
N TRP A 1057 7.26 17.13 20.69
CA TRP A 1057 6.17 17.84 21.35
C TRP A 1057 4.96 18.09 20.47
N TYR A 1058 5.09 18.01 19.14
CA TYR A 1058 3.99 18.24 18.21
C TYR A 1058 2.71 17.50 18.59
N PRO A 1059 2.72 16.17 18.86
CA PRO A 1059 1.49 15.46 19.24
C PRO A 1059 0.93 15.94 20.58
N TYR A 1060 1.78 16.38 21.51
CA TYR A 1060 1.35 16.78 22.85
C TYR A 1060 0.81 18.22 22.90
N LEU A 1061 1.39 19.15 22.15
CA LEU A 1061 1.01 20.57 22.20
C LEU A 1061 -0.23 20.88 21.34
N GLY A 1062 -0.39 20.22 20.19
CA GLY A 1062 -1.46 20.54 19.22
C GLY A 1062 -2.89 20.41 19.77
N CYS A 1063 -3.10 19.64 20.84
CA CYS A 1063 -4.43 19.47 21.44
C CYS A 1063 -4.83 20.57 22.45
N HIS A 1064 -3.91 21.48 22.84
CA HIS A 1064 -4.15 22.49 23.87
C HIS A 1064 -4.51 23.88 23.34
N PHE A 1065 -4.15 24.18 22.08
CA PHE A 1065 -4.28 25.51 21.51
C PHE A 1065 -5.24 25.51 20.33
N ARG A 1066 -5.87 26.66 20.06
CA ARG A 1066 -6.73 26.82 18.88
C ARG A 1066 -5.92 26.78 17.59
N HIS A 1067 -4.83 27.54 17.57
CA HIS A 1067 -3.80 27.51 16.52
C HIS A 1067 -2.45 27.19 17.15
N SER A 1068 -1.71 26.24 16.58
CA SER A 1068 -0.32 25.98 16.96
C SER A 1068 0.58 26.17 15.74
N THR A 1069 1.47 27.16 15.83
CA THR A 1069 2.49 27.44 14.81
C THR A 1069 3.85 27.01 15.33
N PHE A 1070 4.50 26.10 14.61
CA PHE A 1070 5.83 25.59 14.91
C PHE A 1070 6.82 26.16 13.90
N LEU A 1071 7.76 27.00 14.34
CA LEU A 1071 8.80 27.62 13.53
C LEU A 1071 10.17 27.05 13.91
N TRP A 1072 10.77 26.27 13.00
CA TRP A 1072 12.13 25.78 13.19
C TRP A 1072 13.14 26.83 12.72
N THR A 1073 13.46 27.77 13.60
CA THR A 1073 14.42 28.84 13.36
C THR A 1073 15.04 29.31 14.68
N PHE A 1074 16.29 29.78 14.60
CA PHE A 1074 16.94 30.50 15.71
C PHE A 1074 16.85 32.02 15.55
N ILE A 1075 16.36 32.51 14.40
CA ILE A 1075 16.25 33.93 14.08
C ILE A 1075 14.88 34.43 14.57
N TYR A 1076 14.90 35.50 15.38
CA TYR A 1076 13.71 36.20 15.81
C TYR A 1076 13.43 37.43 14.92
N ASP A 1077 12.15 37.61 14.58
CA ASP A 1077 11.65 38.78 13.84
C ASP A 1077 10.27 39.17 14.39
N ASN A 1078 10.05 40.46 14.61
CA ASN A 1078 8.78 41.00 15.12
C ASN A 1078 7.59 40.73 14.19
N SER A 1079 7.83 40.64 12.88
CA SER A 1079 6.80 40.35 11.88
C SER A 1079 6.09 39.01 12.13
N TYR A 1080 6.75 38.04 12.76
CA TYR A 1080 6.12 36.79 13.16
C TYR A 1080 5.02 37.00 14.19
N LEU A 1081 5.23 37.89 15.15
CA LEU A 1081 4.20 38.22 16.15
C LEU A 1081 3.04 38.99 15.51
N ASP A 1082 3.35 39.93 14.61
CA ASP A 1082 2.32 40.74 13.93
C ASP A 1082 1.44 39.88 13.02
N GLN A 1083 2.03 38.86 12.40
CA GLN A 1083 1.34 37.97 11.47
C GLN A 1083 0.56 36.86 12.14
N PHE A 1084 1.20 36.13 13.07
CA PHE A 1084 0.55 34.99 13.72
C PHE A 1084 -0.34 35.39 14.90
N LYS A 1085 -0.14 36.61 15.44
CA LYS A 1085 -0.88 37.16 16.59
C LYS A 1085 -1.02 36.12 17.72
N PRO A 1086 0.11 35.59 18.23
CA PRO A 1086 0.06 34.59 19.28
C PRO A 1086 -0.34 35.22 20.62
N ASP A 1087 -0.98 34.43 21.48
CA ASP A 1087 -1.17 34.75 22.90
C ASP A 1087 -0.06 34.10 23.75
N VAL A 1088 0.47 32.96 23.27
CA VAL A 1088 1.53 32.18 23.91
C VAL A 1088 2.70 32.05 22.96
N VAL A 1089 3.87 32.49 23.39
CA VAL A 1089 5.14 32.30 22.66
C VAL A 1089 6.03 31.37 23.47
N ILE A 1090 6.49 30.30 22.85
CA ILE A 1090 7.44 29.36 23.45
C ILE A 1090 8.75 29.44 22.67
N TRP A 1091 9.85 29.55 23.39
CA TRP A 1091 11.20 29.46 22.84
C TRP A 1091 11.86 28.18 23.36
N GLU A 1092 11.99 27.18 22.49
CA GLU A 1092 12.67 25.93 22.76
C GLU A 1092 13.99 25.89 22.01
N MET A 1093 15.08 25.56 22.68
CA MET A 1093 16.32 25.20 21.98
C MET A 1093 17.23 24.37 22.87
N SER A 1094 17.95 23.43 22.30
CA SER A 1094 19.00 22.68 22.98
C SER A 1094 20.10 23.62 23.52
N GLU A 1095 20.69 23.29 24.67
CA GLU A 1095 21.80 24.08 25.24
C GLU A 1095 22.99 24.27 24.27
N ARG A 1096 23.18 23.35 23.30
CA ARG A 1096 24.24 23.47 22.28
C ARG A 1096 24.01 24.62 21.30
N SER A 1097 22.78 25.12 21.22
CA SER A 1097 22.37 26.17 20.28
C SER A 1097 22.56 27.58 20.85
N LEU A 1098 22.99 27.75 22.11
CA LEU A 1098 23.16 29.05 22.76
C LEU A 1098 24.07 30.01 21.99
N GLN A 1099 25.22 29.54 21.49
CA GLN A 1099 26.14 30.40 20.73
C GLN A 1099 25.59 30.74 19.34
N HIS A 1100 24.88 29.82 18.70
CA HIS A 1100 24.24 30.05 17.41
C HIS A 1100 23.09 31.06 17.55
N PHE A 1101 22.31 30.99 18.63
CA PHE A 1101 21.30 31.97 18.98
C PHE A 1101 21.85 33.40 19.09
N ILE A 1102 23.02 33.58 19.74
CA ILE A 1102 23.69 34.89 19.76
C ILE A 1102 24.01 35.35 18.34
N TYR A 1103 24.66 34.48 17.54
CA TYR A 1103 25.12 34.83 16.20
C TYR A 1103 23.99 35.26 15.26
N GLU A 1104 22.89 34.51 15.25
CA GLU A 1104 21.73 34.76 14.35
C GLU A 1104 20.94 36.02 14.74
N ASN A 1105 21.00 36.46 16.00
CA ASN A 1105 20.22 37.60 16.51
C ASN A 1105 21.04 38.83 16.85
N ARG A 1106 22.30 38.92 16.42
CA ARG A 1106 23.18 40.07 16.72
C ARG A 1106 22.60 41.41 16.25
N GLY A 1107 21.77 41.40 15.21
CA GLY A 1107 21.14 42.60 14.65
C GLY A 1107 19.92 43.12 15.41
N LEU A 1108 19.50 42.48 16.50
CA LEU A 1108 18.41 42.98 17.37
C LEU A 1108 18.87 44.06 18.36
N LYS A 1109 20.18 44.18 18.58
CA LYS A 1109 20.81 45.27 19.33
C LYS A 1109 21.10 46.43 18.39
#